data_AF-A0A969D8F0-F1
#
_entry.id   AF-A0A969D8F0-F1
#
_cell.length_a   1.000
_cell.length_b   1.000
_cell.length_c   1.000
_cell.angle_alpha   90.00
_cell.angle_beta   90.00
_cell.angle_gamma   90.00
#
_symmetry.space_group_name_H-M   'P 1'
#
loop_
_entity.id
_entity.type
_entity.pdbx_description
1 polymer ?
#
loop_
_entity_poly.entity_id
_entity_poly.type
_entity_poly.pdbx_seq_one_letter_code
_entity_poly.pdbx_strand_id
1 'polypeptide(L)'
;MYTADFNITNDWGTGFTGEIVITNLGNESIEWSRLEFDAPFAITNLWNGELLSDEGGSYVVTNAAWNSTIGAGSSITIGFNGRKSSSAIAELTNLNFGNLGRPVGSSAPPLKPEIPASVTPKNDDVAPAPAPAIPAPAAPAPAAPAPDLTSAAPILTPPAPDLTSAAPVPTSSGPALNGAVKFEVTKDWGDGFTANVTIRNNGNGVIDGWALGLEAPFTVQQIWNASSTAAAGGTINFAPLSWNQTIAADGTLTFGFVGAKNSNADPTPTRYSFNGAAVSLPAAPLPTLPALDIVDGVASPPDVVASPDPVPAPSPVPNPTPNAGLPSSGPFNYAEALQKSFLFYEAQRSGPLPDDNRIEWRGDSALSDGADVGLDLSGGYYDAGDHVKFGLPMAYSMTMLSWGVGEYRDAYTQIGQIDEALDAIKWGTDFILKAHVTDANGTKEFWGQVGDGNSDHSYWGAPEDMAMERPAFKIDRQNPGSDLAAEAAAALAAASIVFRPTDSAYADTLLSNAEQLYDFADTYRGKYSDAIPNAQNFYNSWSGYEDELAWGASWLYEATGNVSYLQQAESVYQDQLGGLEQGWTINWDDKSYGAAVLLAQQTNSDRYQQDVEGWLNSWVEGRNGVQITDGGLRWISQWGSLRYAANTAFVAGVYADTVRDPKGEFGSLAETTTDYLLGNNPRNSSYVVGFGENSPLQPHHRASHGGTWGDFNSASPNENILYGALVGGPDKPNDFAYEDSRGNYITNEVALDYNAGLTGSLARMASVFGGTPLSTTELNALPGVAVVNII
;
A
#
# COMPACT_ATOMS: atom_id res chain seq x y z
N MET A 1 -30.07 13.37 -15.77
CA MET A 1 -30.55 12.27 -14.90
C MET A 1 -29.34 11.84 -14.08
N TYR A 2 -29.47 11.52 -12.79
CA TYR A 2 -28.32 11.14 -11.96
C TYR A 2 -28.65 9.93 -11.07
N THR A 3 -27.61 9.25 -10.60
CA THR A 3 -27.67 8.36 -9.43
C THR A 3 -26.86 8.96 -8.29
N ALA A 4 -27.21 8.59 -7.06
CA ALA A 4 -26.50 8.99 -5.86
C ALA A 4 -26.38 7.76 -4.96
N ASP A 5 -25.16 7.26 -4.82
CA ASP A 5 -24.87 6.01 -4.13
C ASP A 5 -24.07 6.32 -2.87
N PHE A 6 -24.57 5.87 -1.72
CA PHE A 6 -23.90 6.04 -0.43
C PHE A 6 -23.19 4.75 -0.03
N ASN A 7 -21.87 4.84 0.12
CA ASN A 7 -21.00 3.74 0.46
C ASN A 7 -20.30 4.00 1.80
N ILE A 8 -20.10 2.95 2.58
CA ILE A 8 -19.23 2.98 3.77
C ILE A 8 -17.95 2.26 3.38
N THR A 9 -16.83 2.98 3.40
CA THR A 9 -15.51 2.45 2.99
C THR A 9 -14.69 1.94 4.16
N ASN A 10 -14.97 2.42 5.38
CA ASN A 10 -14.38 1.93 6.62
C ASN A 10 -15.37 2.14 7.79
N ASP A 11 -15.48 1.22 8.75
CA ASP A 11 -16.38 1.32 9.89
C ASP A 11 -15.73 0.76 11.16
N TRP A 12 -15.51 1.61 12.16
CA TRP A 12 -14.92 1.25 13.45
C TRP A 12 -15.96 1.31 14.59
N GLY A 13 -17.24 1.14 14.26
CA GLY A 13 -18.36 0.95 15.19
C GLY A 13 -18.93 2.25 15.75
N THR A 14 -18.09 3.14 16.29
CA THR A 14 -18.53 4.47 16.79
C THR A 14 -18.27 5.60 15.80
N GLY A 15 -17.59 5.29 14.70
CA GLY A 15 -17.46 6.14 13.54
C GLY A 15 -17.16 5.32 12.31
N PHE A 16 -17.17 5.98 11.16
CA PHE A 16 -16.97 5.35 9.86
C PHE A 16 -16.50 6.39 8.86
N THR A 17 -15.89 5.94 7.77
CA THR A 17 -15.66 6.73 6.57
C THR A 17 -16.73 6.37 5.54
N GLY A 18 -17.43 7.39 5.04
CA GLY A 18 -18.50 7.24 4.08
C GLY A 18 -18.28 8.12 2.85
N GLU A 19 -18.82 7.68 1.72
CA GLU A 19 -18.72 8.35 0.43
C GLU A 19 -20.09 8.42 -0.24
N ILE A 20 -20.41 9.56 -0.85
CA ILE A 20 -21.56 9.75 -1.72
C ILE A 20 -21.05 9.94 -3.15
N VAL A 21 -21.32 8.96 -4.01
CA VAL A 21 -20.96 9.00 -5.43
C VAL A 21 -22.16 9.50 -6.22
N ILE A 22 -22.00 10.62 -6.92
CA ILE A 22 -23.02 11.16 -7.82
C ILE A 22 -22.62 10.90 -9.26
N THR A 23 -23.41 10.12 -9.99
CA THR A 23 -23.14 9.78 -11.40
C THR A 23 -24.13 10.48 -12.32
N ASN A 24 -23.65 11.20 -13.33
CA ASN A 24 -24.49 11.83 -14.34
C ASN A 24 -24.82 10.84 -15.46
N LEU A 25 -26.06 10.32 -15.45
CA LEU A 25 -26.60 9.45 -16.50
C LEU A 25 -27.15 10.22 -17.71
N GLY A 26 -27.08 11.55 -17.69
CA GLY A 26 -27.48 12.40 -18.79
C GLY A 26 -26.44 12.48 -19.91
N ASN A 27 -26.85 13.06 -21.02
CA ASN A 27 -26.00 13.39 -22.17
C ASN A 27 -25.48 14.85 -22.14
N GLU A 28 -25.83 15.61 -21.10
CA GLU A 28 -25.36 16.98 -20.85
C GLU A 28 -24.70 17.06 -19.48
N SER A 29 -23.75 17.98 -19.31
CA SER A 29 -23.08 18.20 -18.02
C SER A 29 -24.03 18.74 -16.96
N ILE A 30 -23.87 18.31 -15.71
CA ILE A 30 -24.61 18.83 -14.56
C ILE A 30 -23.73 19.82 -13.81
N GLU A 31 -24.20 21.07 -13.70
CA GLU A 31 -23.69 22.03 -12.73
C GLU A 31 -24.44 21.86 -11.41
N TRP A 32 -23.72 21.53 -10.34
CA TRP A 32 -24.30 21.35 -9.01
C TRP A 32 -23.65 22.28 -8.00
N SER A 33 -24.40 22.70 -6.99
CA SER A 33 -23.88 23.49 -5.87
C SER A 33 -24.56 23.13 -4.56
N ARG A 34 -25.32 22.03 -4.55
CA ARG A 34 -26.15 21.66 -3.41
C ARG A 34 -26.50 20.17 -3.44
N LEU A 35 -26.10 19.49 -2.38
CA LEU A 35 -26.50 18.15 -2.00
C LEU A 35 -27.10 18.23 -0.60
N GLU A 36 -28.34 17.78 -0.44
CA GLU A 36 -29.03 17.73 0.85
C GLU A 36 -29.31 16.27 1.22
N PHE A 37 -29.15 15.90 2.48
CA PHE A 37 -29.53 14.58 2.98
C PHE A 37 -29.70 14.60 4.50
N ASP A 38 -30.51 13.67 5.01
CA ASP A 38 -30.64 13.42 6.44
C ASP A 38 -29.89 12.14 6.82
N ALA A 39 -29.17 12.16 7.94
CA ALA A 39 -28.39 11.04 8.43
C ALA A 39 -28.42 10.90 9.97
N PRO A 40 -28.43 9.68 10.52
CA PRO A 40 -28.45 9.42 11.97
C PRO A 40 -27.04 9.44 12.60
N PHE A 41 -26.11 10.20 12.03
CA PHE A 41 -24.72 10.32 12.46
C PHE A 41 -24.25 11.77 12.29
N ALA A 42 -23.21 12.16 13.05
CA ALA A 42 -22.57 13.47 12.96
C ALA A 42 -21.43 13.45 11.93
N ILE A 43 -21.39 14.38 10.96
CA ILE A 43 -20.22 14.53 10.09
C ILE A 43 -19.11 15.26 10.86
N THR A 44 -17.91 14.66 10.93
CA THR A 44 -16.76 15.16 11.70
C THR A 44 -15.65 15.71 10.83
N ASN A 45 -15.53 15.23 9.59
CA ASN A 45 -14.63 15.73 8.57
C ASN A 45 -15.27 15.49 7.20
N LEU A 46 -15.10 16.38 6.24
CA LEU A 46 -15.69 16.27 4.90
C LEU A 46 -14.68 16.77 3.86
N TRP A 47 -14.56 16.04 2.75
CA TRP A 47 -13.70 16.40 1.61
C TRP A 47 -14.45 16.25 0.29
N ASN A 48 -13.89 16.87 -0.76
CA ASN A 48 -14.51 17.00 -2.08
C ASN A 48 -15.89 17.70 -2.06
N GLY A 49 -16.16 18.46 -0.99
CA GLY A 49 -17.31 19.33 -0.82
C GLY A 49 -17.09 20.24 0.39
N GLU A 50 -18.03 21.13 0.64
CA GLU A 50 -18.00 21.99 1.82
C GLU A 50 -19.36 21.91 2.54
N LEU A 51 -19.32 21.73 3.86
CA LEU A 51 -20.52 21.65 4.68
C LEU A 51 -21.12 23.06 4.88
N LEU A 52 -22.31 23.29 4.34
CA LEU A 52 -23.04 24.55 4.47
C LEU A 52 -23.93 24.61 5.72
N SER A 53 -24.55 23.50 6.10
CA SER A 53 -25.36 23.41 7.32
C SER A 53 -25.44 21.99 7.88
N ASP A 54 -25.48 21.89 9.20
CA ASP A 54 -25.84 20.69 9.98
C ASP A 54 -26.91 21.12 11.00
N GLU A 55 -28.16 20.78 10.72
CA GLU A 55 -29.29 21.07 11.60
C GLU A 55 -29.94 19.77 12.09
N GLY A 56 -29.39 19.18 13.15
CA GLY A 56 -30.01 18.05 13.85
C GLY A 56 -30.03 16.75 13.04
N GLY A 57 -28.95 16.50 12.27
CA GLY A 57 -28.85 15.34 11.37
C GLY A 57 -29.34 15.61 9.95
N SER A 58 -29.68 16.85 9.61
CA SER A 58 -29.95 17.30 8.24
C SER A 58 -28.76 18.09 7.71
N TYR A 59 -28.17 17.64 6.60
CA TYR A 59 -26.94 18.15 6.02
C TYR A 59 -27.18 18.83 4.68
N VAL A 60 -26.50 19.95 4.47
CA VAL A 60 -26.39 20.61 3.16
C VAL A 60 -24.91 20.75 2.83
N VAL A 61 -24.50 20.19 1.69
CA VAL A 61 -23.12 20.20 1.17
C VAL A 61 -23.09 20.93 -0.18
N THR A 62 -22.11 21.80 -0.38
CA THR A 62 -21.82 22.41 -1.70
C THR A 62 -20.59 21.80 -2.34
N ASN A 63 -20.43 22.02 -3.64
CA ASN A 63 -19.24 21.66 -4.39
C ASN A 63 -17.98 22.34 -3.83
N ALA A 64 -16.83 21.69 -4.06
CA ALA A 64 -15.53 22.34 -3.98
C ALA A 64 -15.28 23.09 -5.30
N ALA A 65 -14.37 24.07 -5.26
CA ALA A 65 -14.12 24.98 -6.40
C ALA A 65 -13.74 24.28 -7.73
N TRP A 66 -13.31 23.02 -7.70
CA TRP A 66 -12.85 22.26 -8.85
C TRP A 66 -13.83 21.17 -9.32
N ASN A 67 -14.91 20.89 -8.60
CA ASN A 67 -15.85 19.80 -8.93
C ASN A 67 -17.30 20.25 -9.15
N SER A 68 -17.54 21.53 -9.42
CA SER A 68 -18.90 22.07 -9.66
C SER A 68 -19.62 21.49 -10.88
N THR A 69 -18.87 20.88 -11.81
CA THR A 69 -19.37 20.32 -13.07
C THR A 69 -19.18 18.81 -13.12
N ILE A 70 -20.24 18.06 -13.40
CA ILE A 70 -20.19 16.62 -13.68
C ILE A 70 -20.45 16.40 -15.17
N GLY A 71 -19.45 15.92 -15.91
CA GLY A 71 -19.57 15.57 -17.33
C GLY A 71 -20.64 14.50 -17.59
N ALA A 72 -21.11 14.38 -18.83
CA ALA A 72 -22.04 13.32 -19.22
C ALA A 72 -21.39 11.94 -19.06
N GLY A 73 -22.04 11.02 -18.34
CA GLY A 73 -21.48 9.71 -18.00
C GLY A 73 -20.39 9.72 -16.92
N SER A 74 -20.01 10.90 -16.41
CA SER A 74 -19.00 11.05 -15.36
C SER A 74 -19.62 10.99 -13.97
N SER A 75 -18.77 10.78 -12.97
CA SER A 75 -19.16 10.78 -11.56
C SER A 75 -18.26 11.71 -10.74
N ILE A 76 -18.77 12.14 -9.60
CA ILE A 76 -17.98 12.78 -8.53
C ILE A 76 -18.22 12.03 -7.22
N THR A 77 -17.26 12.12 -6.31
CA THR A 77 -17.36 11.51 -4.98
C THR A 77 -17.15 12.54 -3.91
N ILE A 78 -18.09 12.62 -2.97
CA ILE A 78 -18.01 13.44 -1.76
C ILE A 78 -17.76 12.49 -0.59
N GLY A 79 -16.62 12.63 0.09
CA GLY A 79 -16.26 11.76 1.21
C GLY A 79 -16.33 12.47 2.56
N PHE A 80 -16.55 11.71 3.62
CA PHE A 80 -16.61 12.24 4.98
C PHE A 80 -16.34 11.17 6.05
N ASN A 81 -15.91 11.62 7.23
CA ASN A 81 -15.90 10.80 8.44
C ASN A 81 -17.16 11.08 9.26
N GLY A 82 -17.97 10.06 9.51
CA GLY A 82 -19.17 10.12 10.32
C GLY A 82 -18.94 9.53 11.72
N ARG A 83 -19.52 10.16 12.75
CA ARG A 83 -19.60 9.62 14.11
C ARG A 83 -21.02 9.16 14.38
N LYS A 84 -21.18 7.90 14.76
CA LYS A 84 -22.47 7.26 15.03
C LYS A 84 -22.48 6.63 16.42
N SER A 85 -23.66 6.42 17.00
CA SER A 85 -23.74 5.57 18.19
C SER A 85 -23.43 4.12 17.80
N SER A 86 -22.92 3.31 18.72
CA SER A 86 -22.52 1.92 18.45
C SER A 86 -23.68 1.01 17.98
N SER A 87 -24.92 1.47 18.10
CA SER A 87 -26.12 0.78 17.63
C SER A 87 -26.81 1.45 16.44
N ALA A 88 -26.31 2.60 15.96
CA ALA A 88 -26.88 3.29 14.81
C ALA A 88 -26.35 2.69 13.50
N ILE A 89 -27.25 2.47 12.55
CA ILE A 89 -26.90 2.11 11.18
C ILE A 89 -26.58 3.41 10.45
N ALA A 90 -25.44 3.48 9.77
CA ALA A 90 -25.11 4.63 8.93
C ALA A 90 -25.88 4.49 7.62
N GLU A 91 -26.89 5.32 7.43
CA GLU A 91 -27.72 5.38 6.24
C GLU A 91 -28.04 6.83 5.90
N LEU A 92 -28.31 7.11 4.62
CA LEU A 92 -28.78 8.41 4.17
C LEU A 92 -30.26 8.32 3.80
N THR A 93 -31.02 9.33 4.18
CA THR A 93 -32.42 9.51 3.77
C THR A 93 -32.61 10.90 3.19
N ASN A 94 -33.69 11.11 2.44
CA ASN A 94 -34.04 12.41 1.84
C ASN A 94 -32.91 13.03 0.99
N LEU A 95 -32.09 12.19 0.34
CA LEU A 95 -31.01 12.65 -0.52
C LEU A 95 -31.56 13.41 -1.73
N ASN A 96 -31.16 14.67 -1.87
CA ASN A 96 -31.57 15.55 -2.96
C ASN A 96 -30.36 16.28 -3.54
N PHE A 97 -30.17 16.19 -4.85
CA PHE A 97 -29.05 16.77 -5.56
C PHE A 97 -29.55 17.70 -6.68
N GLY A 98 -29.17 18.98 -6.63
CA GLY A 98 -29.48 19.93 -7.70
C GLY A 98 -29.55 21.42 -7.33
N ASN A 99 -29.64 22.26 -8.37
CA ASN A 99 -29.80 23.71 -8.32
C ASN A 99 -31.29 24.11 -8.35
N LEU A 100 -31.79 24.85 -7.34
CA LEU A 100 -33.13 25.50 -7.16
C LEU A 100 -34.09 24.86 -6.15
N GLY A 101 -34.78 25.70 -5.36
CA GLY A 101 -35.56 25.33 -4.18
C GLY A 101 -36.99 24.79 -4.39
N ARG A 102 -37.36 23.87 -3.47
CA ARG A 102 -38.70 23.35 -3.04
C ARG A 102 -39.37 22.19 -3.84
N PRO A 103 -40.20 21.34 -3.18
CA PRO A 103 -39.98 19.88 -3.07
C PRO A 103 -41.00 19.01 -3.84
N VAL A 104 -40.66 17.72 -4.04
CA VAL A 104 -41.63 16.68 -4.45
C VAL A 104 -41.43 15.37 -3.66
N GLY A 105 -42.37 15.09 -2.76
CA GLY A 105 -43.05 13.79 -2.57
C GLY A 105 -42.26 12.56 -2.11
N SER A 106 -42.56 12.11 -0.89
CA SER A 106 -42.17 10.82 -0.33
C SER A 106 -42.94 9.63 -0.94
N SER A 107 -42.26 8.49 -1.08
CA SER A 107 -42.88 7.16 -0.92
C SER A 107 -41.86 6.11 -0.52
N ALA A 108 -42.15 5.42 0.59
CA ALA A 108 -41.42 4.33 1.23
C ALA A 108 -41.43 3.00 0.39
N PRO A 109 -40.69 1.95 0.80
CA PRO A 109 -40.23 0.86 -0.08
C PRO A 109 -41.26 -0.28 -0.22
N PRO A 110 -41.15 -1.15 -1.25
CA PRO A 110 -41.79 -2.45 -1.21
C PRO A 110 -40.88 -3.55 -0.66
N LEU A 111 -41.53 -4.44 0.07
CA LEU A 111 -41.03 -5.60 0.82
C LEU A 111 -40.48 -6.72 -0.09
N LYS A 112 -39.53 -7.46 0.50
CA LYS A 112 -39.02 -8.80 0.15
C LYS A 112 -40.08 -9.76 -0.40
N PRO A 113 -39.82 -10.48 -1.50
CA PRO A 113 -40.58 -11.69 -1.85
C PRO A 113 -39.92 -12.95 -1.28
N GLU A 114 -40.73 -13.78 -0.61
CA GLU A 114 -40.43 -15.15 -0.22
C GLU A 114 -40.35 -16.09 -1.44
N ILE A 115 -39.54 -17.14 -1.30
CA ILE A 115 -39.40 -18.28 -2.22
C ILE A 115 -40.62 -19.21 -2.10
N PRO A 116 -41.14 -19.74 -3.23
CA PRO A 116 -41.77 -21.06 -3.23
C PRO A 116 -41.04 -22.06 -4.13
N ALA A 117 -41.10 -23.32 -3.70
CA ALA A 117 -40.38 -24.48 -4.23
C ALA A 117 -40.86 -25.02 -5.59
N SER A 118 -39.89 -25.59 -6.31
CA SER A 118 -39.88 -26.64 -7.35
C SER A 118 -41.14 -27.00 -8.15
N VAL A 119 -41.05 -26.93 -9.49
CA VAL A 119 -41.52 -28.00 -10.42
C VAL A 119 -40.64 -28.04 -11.68
N THR A 120 -40.26 -29.26 -12.09
CA THR A 120 -39.42 -29.71 -13.23
C THR A 120 -39.98 -29.43 -14.65
N PRO A 121 -39.15 -29.61 -15.73
CA PRO A 121 -39.27 -28.86 -16.99
C PRO A 121 -40.07 -29.56 -18.10
N LYS A 122 -40.47 -28.80 -19.11
CA LYS A 122 -40.88 -29.31 -20.42
C LYS A 122 -40.42 -28.38 -21.54
N ASN A 123 -39.62 -28.95 -22.46
CA ASN A 123 -39.22 -28.38 -23.74
C ASN A 123 -40.43 -28.03 -24.60
N ASP A 124 -40.31 -26.99 -25.43
CA ASP A 124 -40.72 -26.99 -26.85
C ASP A 124 -40.05 -25.82 -27.60
N ASP A 125 -39.56 -26.12 -28.81
CA ASP A 125 -38.80 -25.30 -29.75
C ASP A 125 -39.56 -24.09 -30.32
N VAL A 126 -38.91 -22.91 -30.44
CA VAL A 126 -39.13 -21.94 -31.56
C VAL A 126 -37.85 -21.12 -31.85
N ALA A 127 -37.52 -21.04 -33.15
CA ALA A 127 -36.37 -20.40 -33.80
C ALA A 127 -36.28 -18.85 -33.69
N PRO A 128 -35.13 -18.21 -34.03
CA PRO A 128 -34.84 -16.81 -33.73
C PRO A 128 -35.41 -15.81 -34.76
N ALA A 129 -35.81 -14.62 -34.29
CA ALA A 129 -36.27 -13.50 -35.09
C ALA A 129 -35.13 -12.47 -35.36
N PRO A 130 -35.16 -11.73 -36.49
CA PRO A 130 -34.01 -10.97 -37.00
C PRO A 130 -33.85 -9.56 -36.40
N ALA A 131 -32.62 -9.05 -36.48
CA ALA A 131 -32.17 -7.75 -35.99
C ALA A 131 -32.76 -6.54 -36.77
N PRO A 132 -32.99 -5.38 -36.13
CA PRO A 132 -33.33 -4.13 -36.82
C PRO A 132 -32.09 -3.37 -37.31
N ALA A 133 -32.20 -2.77 -38.50
CA ALA A 133 -31.17 -1.99 -39.17
C ALA A 133 -31.03 -0.55 -38.61
N ILE A 134 -29.79 -0.05 -38.61
CA ILE A 134 -29.37 1.31 -38.16
C ILE A 134 -29.40 2.29 -39.36
N PRO A 135 -29.92 3.52 -39.21
CA PRO A 135 -29.78 4.58 -40.22
C PRO A 135 -28.45 5.37 -40.11
N ALA A 136 -27.95 5.82 -41.26
CA ALA A 136 -26.66 6.48 -41.46
C ALA A 136 -26.52 7.88 -40.79
N PRO A 137 -25.29 8.33 -40.47
CA PRO A 137 -25.04 9.60 -39.77
C PRO A 137 -25.12 10.84 -40.67
N ALA A 138 -25.58 11.94 -40.10
CA ALA A 138 -25.60 13.27 -40.72
C ALA A 138 -24.27 14.04 -40.50
N ALA A 139 -23.88 14.85 -41.48
CA ALA A 139 -22.62 15.59 -41.55
C ALA A 139 -22.50 16.72 -40.49
N PRO A 140 -21.26 17.11 -40.08
CA PRO A 140 -21.05 18.13 -39.05
C PRO A 140 -21.17 19.57 -39.59
N ALA A 141 -21.66 20.48 -38.74
CA ALA A 141 -21.72 21.92 -38.98
C ALA A 141 -20.41 22.63 -38.54
N PRO A 142 -20.04 23.78 -39.13
CA PRO A 142 -18.72 24.40 -38.96
C PRO A 142 -18.57 25.17 -37.64
N ALA A 143 -17.33 25.21 -37.16
CA ALA A 143 -16.89 25.84 -35.91
C ALA A 143 -17.05 27.38 -35.89
N ALA A 144 -17.44 27.92 -34.73
CA ALA A 144 -17.46 29.35 -34.41
C ALA A 144 -16.11 29.78 -33.78
N PRO A 145 -15.69 31.05 -33.94
CA PRO A 145 -14.36 31.51 -33.57
C PRO A 145 -14.22 31.82 -32.06
N ALA A 146 -12.99 31.66 -31.56
CA ALA A 146 -12.60 31.91 -30.17
C ALA A 146 -12.78 33.37 -29.72
N PRO A 147 -13.17 33.64 -28.46
CA PRO A 147 -13.18 34.98 -27.91
C PRO A 147 -11.79 35.41 -27.39
N ASP A 148 -11.52 36.69 -27.61
CA ASP A 148 -10.33 37.47 -27.29
C ASP A 148 -10.20 37.74 -25.78
N LEU A 149 -9.05 37.43 -25.19
CA LEU A 149 -8.74 37.65 -23.76
C LEU A 149 -7.86 38.89 -23.58
N THR A 150 -8.48 40.08 -23.58
CA THR A 150 -7.83 41.31 -23.09
C THR A 150 -8.76 42.08 -22.15
N SER A 151 -8.78 41.71 -20.87
CA SER A 151 -9.21 42.61 -19.78
C SER A 151 -8.89 41.98 -18.41
N ALA A 152 -7.88 42.52 -17.73
CA ALA A 152 -7.61 42.21 -16.33
C ALA A 152 -8.57 43.03 -15.44
N ALA A 153 -9.33 42.34 -14.58
CA ALA A 153 -10.09 42.92 -13.48
C ALA A 153 -9.51 42.43 -12.13
N PRO A 154 -9.57 43.25 -11.06
CA PRO A 154 -8.70 43.11 -9.91
C PRO A 154 -9.11 41.98 -8.96
N ILE A 155 -8.11 41.27 -8.45
CA ILE A 155 -8.23 40.26 -7.39
C ILE A 155 -8.67 40.98 -6.10
N LEU A 156 -9.85 40.61 -5.58
CA LEU A 156 -10.29 40.99 -4.24
C LEU A 156 -9.71 39.97 -3.24
N THR A 157 -8.84 40.44 -2.36
CA THR A 157 -8.34 39.68 -1.19
C THR A 157 -9.47 39.47 -0.18
N PRO A 158 -9.77 38.22 0.26
CA PRO A 158 -10.67 37.97 1.38
C PRO A 158 -10.07 38.50 2.69
N PRO A 159 -10.89 38.99 3.65
CA PRO A 159 -10.41 39.44 4.94
C PRO A 159 -10.04 38.25 5.84
N ALA A 160 -9.03 38.46 6.69
CA ALA A 160 -8.58 37.48 7.68
C ALA A 160 -9.71 37.12 8.68
N PRO A 161 -9.83 35.85 9.10
CA PRO A 161 -10.78 35.45 10.13
C PRO A 161 -10.39 36.03 11.50
N ASP A 162 -11.40 36.58 12.18
CA ASP A 162 -11.34 37.20 13.51
C ASP A 162 -11.22 36.13 14.61
N LEU A 163 -10.10 36.13 15.35
CA LEU A 163 -9.75 35.17 16.41
C LEU A 163 -10.18 35.61 17.82
N THR A 164 -11.35 36.24 18.00
CA THR A 164 -11.74 36.81 19.31
C THR A 164 -12.71 35.97 20.16
N SER A 165 -12.94 34.70 19.86
CA SER A 165 -13.60 33.78 20.81
C SER A 165 -12.59 33.22 21.81
N ALA A 166 -12.43 33.89 22.96
CA ALA A 166 -11.60 33.41 24.06
C ALA A 166 -12.11 32.04 24.58
N ALA A 167 -11.27 31.01 24.49
CA ALA A 167 -11.48 29.71 25.10
C ALA A 167 -11.51 29.81 26.64
N PRO A 168 -12.28 28.96 27.34
CA PRO A 168 -12.40 29.01 28.80
C PRO A 168 -11.07 28.71 29.50
N VAL A 169 -10.75 29.51 30.53
CA VAL A 169 -9.59 29.30 31.40
C VAL A 169 -9.83 28.04 32.26
N PRO A 170 -8.90 27.06 32.32
CA PRO A 170 -9.12 25.84 33.10
C PRO A 170 -9.12 26.14 34.61
N THR A 171 -10.14 25.67 35.30
CA THR A 171 -10.24 25.71 36.78
C THR A 171 -9.43 24.58 37.41
N SER A 172 -8.58 24.92 38.40
CA SER A 172 -7.56 24.07 39.04
C SER A 172 -8.10 23.06 40.08
N SER A 173 -8.98 22.13 39.71
CA SER A 173 -9.55 21.16 40.69
C SER A 173 -9.45 19.68 40.30
N GLY A 174 -8.67 19.33 39.27
CA GLY A 174 -8.46 17.93 38.87
C GLY A 174 -7.46 17.18 39.77
N PRO A 175 -7.45 15.84 39.74
CA PRO A 175 -6.49 15.04 40.51
C PRO A 175 -5.05 15.31 40.06
N ALA A 176 -4.10 15.26 41.00
CA ALA A 176 -2.67 15.35 40.70
C ALA A 176 -2.21 14.14 39.88
N LEU A 177 -1.23 14.34 39.00
CA LEU A 177 -0.69 13.26 38.17
C LEU A 177 0.10 12.26 39.00
N ASN A 178 -0.36 11.02 39.08
CA ASN A 178 0.48 9.88 39.43
C ASN A 178 1.00 9.28 38.11
N GLY A 179 2.20 9.67 37.69
CA GLY A 179 2.70 9.35 36.36
C GLY A 179 3.85 10.25 35.94
N ALA A 180 4.06 10.40 34.63
CA ALA A 180 5.18 11.14 34.07
C ALA A 180 4.73 12.06 32.93
N VAL A 181 5.45 13.16 32.76
CA VAL A 181 5.36 14.02 31.58
C VAL A 181 6.71 13.97 30.87
N LYS A 182 6.71 13.55 29.60
CA LYS A 182 7.88 13.61 28.72
C LYS A 182 7.72 14.80 27.78
N PHE A 183 8.72 15.68 27.74
CA PHE A 183 8.85 16.73 26.74
C PHE A 183 9.99 16.37 25.81
N GLU A 184 9.74 16.36 24.52
CA GLU A 184 10.72 15.93 23.53
C GLU A 184 10.74 16.93 22.39
N VAL A 185 11.88 17.59 22.20
CA VAL A 185 12.13 18.41 21.02
C VAL A 185 12.40 17.45 19.87
N THR A 186 11.48 17.37 18.92
CA THR A 186 11.58 16.48 17.76
C THR A 186 12.35 17.11 16.61
N LYS A 187 12.36 18.45 16.52
CA LYS A 187 13.15 19.21 15.56
C LYS A 187 13.49 20.57 16.12
N ASP A 188 14.71 21.04 15.94
CA ASP A 188 15.18 22.35 16.38
C ASP A 188 15.89 23.05 15.22
N TRP A 189 15.42 24.23 14.83
CA TRP A 189 15.99 25.02 13.73
C TRP A 189 16.58 26.36 14.19
N GLY A 190 16.92 26.47 15.48
CA GLY A 190 17.58 27.64 16.05
C GLY A 190 16.62 28.56 16.78
N ASP A 191 15.85 29.36 16.03
CA ASP A 191 14.85 30.31 16.56
C ASP A 191 13.46 29.71 16.76
N GLY A 192 13.23 28.49 16.26
CA GLY A 192 12.04 27.70 16.53
C GLY A 192 12.32 26.20 16.61
N PHE A 193 11.32 25.45 17.04
CA PHE A 193 11.41 24.01 17.22
C PHE A 193 10.01 23.37 17.15
N THR A 194 9.96 22.07 16.90
CA THR A 194 8.77 21.25 17.10
C THR A 194 9.00 20.38 18.32
N ALA A 195 7.98 20.23 19.16
CA ALA A 195 8.04 19.32 20.31
C ALA A 195 6.76 18.50 20.47
N ASN A 196 6.95 17.29 20.99
CA ASN A 196 5.89 16.42 21.48
C ASN A 196 5.89 16.42 23.01
N VAL A 197 4.71 16.41 23.58
CA VAL A 197 4.49 16.28 25.03
C VAL A 197 3.60 15.07 25.29
N THR A 198 4.13 14.13 26.06
CA THR A 198 3.46 12.90 26.41
C THR A 198 3.15 12.88 27.91
N ILE A 199 1.88 12.71 28.25
CA ILE A 199 1.38 12.56 29.61
C ILE A 199 1.03 11.09 29.82
N ARG A 200 1.69 10.45 30.78
CA ARG A 200 1.41 9.07 31.20
C ARG A 200 0.69 9.07 32.53
N ASN A 201 -0.45 8.40 32.62
CA ASN A 201 -1.15 8.13 33.88
C ASN A 201 -0.79 6.74 34.40
N ASN A 202 0.05 6.66 35.43
CA ASN A 202 0.39 5.41 36.13
C ASN A 202 -0.54 5.17 37.35
N GLY A 203 -1.62 5.94 37.48
CA GLY A 203 -2.64 5.75 38.49
C GLY A 203 -3.70 4.74 38.05
N ASN A 204 -4.35 4.11 39.03
CA ASN A 204 -5.37 3.07 38.79
C ASN A 204 -6.76 3.65 38.42
N GLY A 205 -6.86 4.96 38.14
CA GLY A 205 -8.12 5.64 37.83
C GLY A 205 -7.99 6.53 36.60
N VAL A 206 -9.10 6.74 35.89
CA VAL A 206 -9.17 7.65 34.74
C VAL A 206 -9.00 9.09 35.21
N ILE A 207 -8.16 9.86 34.51
CA ILE A 207 -8.10 11.31 34.65
C ILE A 207 -9.12 11.89 33.67
N ASP A 208 -10.13 12.60 34.17
CA ASP A 208 -11.15 13.28 33.36
C ASP A 208 -10.97 14.79 33.53
N GLY A 209 -10.48 15.45 32.47
CA GLY A 209 -9.97 16.81 32.50
C GLY A 209 -8.50 16.87 32.92
N TRP A 210 -7.65 17.31 32.01
CA TRP A 210 -6.25 17.58 32.28
C TRP A 210 -5.89 19.03 31.95
N ALA A 211 -4.92 19.58 32.67
CA ALA A 211 -4.33 20.88 32.39
C ALA A 211 -2.84 20.78 32.69
N LEU A 212 -1.99 21.00 31.69
CA LEU A 212 -0.54 20.94 31.83
C LEU A 212 0.05 22.34 31.71
N GLY A 213 0.73 22.82 32.74
CA GLY A 213 1.47 24.08 32.73
C GLY A 213 2.98 23.85 32.61
N LEU A 214 3.61 24.46 31.60
CA LEU A 214 5.07 24.41 31.37
C LEU A 214 5.69 25.79 31.58
N GLU A 215 6.68 25.92 32.45
CA GLU A 215 7.53 27.13 32.53
C GLU A 215 8.71 26.97 31.58
N ALA A 216 8.67 27.66 30.43
CA ALA A 216 9.58 27.40 29.33
C ALA A 216 9.97 28.67 28.55
N PRO A 217 11.19 28.73 27.97
CA PRO A 217 11.70 29.91 27.29
C PRO A 217 11.24 30.00 25.82
N PHE A 218 9.97 29.71 25.54
CA PHE A 218 9.40 29.78 24.20
C PHE A 218 7.95 30.27 24.19
N THR A 219 7.39 30.44 23.00
CA THR A 219 5.97 30.71 22.74
C THR A 219 5.44 29.66 21.76
N VAL A 220 4.15 29.31 21.83
CA VAL A 220 3.53 28.35 20.91
C VAL A 220 2.99 29.11 19.70
N GLN A 221 3.38 28.71 18.48
CA GLN A 221 2.89 29.28 17.22
C GLN A 221 1.74 28.46 16.63
N GLN A 222 1.88 27.14 16.65
CA GLN A 222 0.88 26.19 16.17
C GLN A 222 0.82 25.01 17.12
N ILE A 223 -0.35 24.41 17.30
CA ILE A 223 -0.56 23.29 18.21
C ILE A 223 -1.59 22.32 17.62
N TRP A 224 -1.39 21.03 17.86
CA TRP A 224 -2.34 19.98 17.53
C TRP A 224 -2.57 19.09 18.76
N ASN A 225 -3.74 18.46 18.80
CA ASN A 225 -4.17 17.56 19.88
C ASN A 225 -4.22 18.22 21.27
N ALA A 226 -4.20 19.55 21.34
CA ALA A 226 -4.38 20.34 22.55
C ALA A 226 -4.72 21.79 22.16
N SER A 227 -5.17 22.57 23.14
CA SER A 227 -5.20 24.03 23.07
C SER A 227 -4.15 24.62 24.01
N SER A 228 -3.61 25.80 23.69
CA SER A 228 -2.61 26.47 24.53
C SER A 228 -2.99 27.92 24.85
N THR A 229 -2.70 28.36 26.07
CA THR A 229 -2.83 29.77 26.50
C THR A 229 -1.58 30.21 27.27
N ALA A 230 -1.07 31.40 26.95
CA ALA A 230 0.05 31.99 27.69
C ALA A 230 -0.43 32.59 29.02
N ALA A 231 0.34 32.37 30.10
CA ALA A 231 0.09 32.94 31.42
C ALA A 231 1.24 33.85 31.87
N ALA A 232 1.00 34.66 32.91
CA ALA A 232 2.02 35.53 33.47
C ALA A 232 3.22 34.72 34.02
N GLY A 233 4.44 35.24 33.86
CA GLY A 233 5.65 34.61 34.39
C GLY A 233 6.29 33.54 33.49
N GLY A 234 5.98 33.50 32.19
CA GLY A 234 6.63 32.56 31.25
C GLY A 234 6.08 31.13 31.29
N THR A 235 4.87 30.95 31.83
CA THR A 235 4.17 29.66 31.85
C THR A 235 3.20 29.56 30.67
N ILE A 236 3.17 28.40 30.00
CA ILE A 236 2.23 28.05 28.94
C ILE A 236 1.32 26.94 29.47
N ASN A 237 0.00 27.17 29.41
CA ASN A 237 -0.99 26.19 29.85
C ASN A 237 -1.59 25.48 28.64
N PHE A 238 -1.58 24.16 28.67
CA PHE A 238 -2.17 23.26 27.69
C PHE A 238 -3.44 22.62 28.25
N ALA A 239 -4.48 22.54 27.44
CA ALA A 239 -5.77 21.96 27.82
C ALA A 239 -6.33 21.05 26.71
N PRO A 240 -7.17 20.05 27.05
CA PRO A 240 -7.75 19.13 26.11
C PRO A 240 -8.64 19.81 25.08
N LEU A 241 -8.73 19.16 23.93
CA LEU A 241 -9.85 19.31 23.02
C LEU A 241 -10.99 18.39 23.50
N SER A 242 -12.21 18.62 23.01
CA SER A 242 -13.40 17.89 23.48
C SER A 242 -13.30 16.36 23.35
N TRP A 243 -12.42 15.86 22.48
CA TRP A 243 -12.24 14.44 22.19
C TRP A 243 -11.10 13.75 22.96
N ASN A 244 -10.20 14.50 23.62
CA ASN A 244 -9.11 13.92 24.43
C ASN A 244 -9.11 14.40 25.88
N GLN A 245 -10.29 14.68 26.41
CA GLN A 245 -10.47 15.13 27.78
C GLN A 245 -10.06 14.08 28.82
N THR A 246 -10.10 12.80 28.48
CA THR A 246 -9.82 11.69 29.39
C THR A 246 -8.47 11.01 29.12
N ILE A 247 -7.76 10.60 30.17
CA ILE A 247 -6.57 9.74 30.11
C ILE A 247 -6.87 8.51 30.97
N ALA A 248 -6.95 7.33 30.34
CA ALA A 248 -7.24 6.08 31.03
C ALA A 248 -6.22 5.75 32.13
N ALA A 249 -6.59 4.87 33.07
CA ALA A 249 -5.61 4.25 33.98
C ALA A 249 -4.59 3.47 33.14
N ASP A 250 -3.30 3.61 33.43
CA ASP A 250 -2.22 3.10 32.58
C ASP A 250 -2.32 3.55 31.11
N GLY A 251 -2.97 4.69 30.87
CA GLY A 251 -3.12 5.33 29.57
C GLY A 251 -2.07 6.40 29.33
N THR A 252 -1.84 6.69 28.06
CA THR A 252 -0.94 7.75 27.61
C THR A 252 -1.70 8.71 26.69
N LEU A 253 -1.38 9.99 26.78
CA LEU A 253 -1.87 11.03 25.87
C LEU A 253 -0.68 11.80 25.32
N THR A 254 -0.65 12.04 24.01
CA THR A 254 0.39 12.85 23.36
C THR A 254 -0.24 13.98 22.57
N PHE A 255 0.33 15.18 22.69
CA PHE A 255 0.06 16.32 21.84
C PHE A 255 1.37 16.97 21.39
N GLY A 256 1.33 17.77 20.33
CA GLY A 256 2.53 18.41 19.79
C GLY A 256 2.29 19.86 19.38
N PHE A 257 3.37 20.61 19.23
CA PHE A 257 3.30 22.02 18.87
C PHE A 257 4.59 22.51 18.19
N VAL A 258 4.46 23.60 17.42
CA VAL A 258 5.58 24.40 16.92
C VAL A 258 5.81 25.57 17.88
N GLY A 259 7.02 25.67 18.43
CA GLY A 259 7.44 26.71 19.36
C GLY A 259 8.42 27.71 18.73
N ALA A 260 8.25 29.00 19.03
CA ALA A 260 9.25 30.04 18.80
C ALA A 260 10.07 30.23 20.07
N LYS A 261 11.40 30.08 20.01
CA LYS A 261 12.24 30.28 21.19
C LYS A 261 12.41 31.77 21.48
N ASN A 262 12.39 32.13 22.77
CA ASN A 262 12.65 33.50 23.21
C ASN A 262 14.15 33.87 23.09
N SER A 263 15.02 32.86 22.93
CA SER A 263 16.45 32.96 22.65
C SER A 263 16.93 31.65 22.01
N ASN A 264 18.10 31.60 21.37
CA ASN A 264 18.66 30.36 20.79
C ASN A 264 19.09 29.29 21.84
N ALA A 265 18.68 29.43 23.10
CA ALA A 265 18.93 28.45 24.15
C ALA A 265 18.04 27.20 23.98
N ASP A 266 18.37 26.14 24.72
CA ASP A 266 17.58 24.91 24.80
C ASP A 266 16.13 25.23 25.22
N PRO A 267 15.11 24.82 24.43
CA PRO A 267 13.71 25.10 24.73
C PRO A 267 13.11 24.21 25.83
N THR A 268 13.88 23.30 26.45
CA THR A 268 13.38 22.37 27.46
C THR A 268 12.73 23.08 28.67
N PRO A 269 11.49 22.73 29.06
CA PRO A 269 10.81 23.33 30.20
C PRO A 269 11.54 23.07 31.52
N THR A 270 11.59 24.10 32.36
CA THR A 270 12.28 24.04 33.66
C THR A 270 11.36 23.60 34.79
N ARG A 271 10.03 23.74 34.63
CA ARG A 271 9.02 23.27 35.57
C ARG A 271 7.78 22.78 34.86
N TYR A 272 7.17 21.75 35.46
CA TYR A 272 5.93 21.12 35.02
C TYR A 272 4.90 21.22 36.16
N SER A 273 3.67 21.55 35.79
CA SER A 273 2.52 21.46 36.68
C SER A 273 1.38 20.73 35.97
N PHE A 274 0.67 19.88 36.69
CA PHE A 274 -0.47 19.14 36.17
C PHE A 274 -1.66 19.35 37.09
N ASN A 275 -2.79 19.83 36.54
CA ASN A 275 -4.00 20.20 37.27
C ASN A 275 -3.72 21.15 38.47
N GLY A 276 -2.70 22.00 38.35
CA GLY A 276 -2.27 22.94 39.39
C GLY A 276 -1.31 22.38 40.45
N ALA A 277 -0.97 21.10 40.40
CA ALA A 277 0.05 20.48 41.26
C ALA A 277 1.40 20.39 40.54
N ALA A 278 2.52 20.62 41.25
CA ALA A 278 3.85 20.46 40.65
C ALA A 278 4.13 18.98 40.33
N VAL A 279 4.66 18.71 39.14
CA VAL A 279 5.12 17.37 38.73
C VAL A 279 6.62 17.29 39.01
N SER A 280 7.06 16.27 39.75
CA SER A 280 8.48 16.04 40.01
C SER A 280 9.18 15.58 38.73
N LEU A 281 10.21 16.31 38.31
CA LEU A 281 11.11 15.89 37.23
C LEU A 281 11.85 14.61 37.63
N PRO A 282 11.97 13.59 36.75
CA PRO A 282 13.03 12.61 36.92
C PRO A 282 14.38 13.37 36.88
N ALA A 283 15.29 13.05 37.80
CA ALA A 283 16.59 13.72 37.88
C ALA A 283 17.33 13.60 36.54
N ALA A 284 17.83 14.73 36.04
CA ALA A 284 18.69 14.80 34.86
C ALA A 284 19.89 13.82 34.94
N PRO A 285 20.43 13.37 33.81
CA PRO A 285 21.45 12.31 33.79
C PRO A 285 22.77 12.76 34.44
N LEU A 286 23.44 11.84 35.15
CA LEU A 286 24.81 11.97 35.64
C LEU A 286 25.76 11.05 34.83
N PRO A 287 27.07 11.34 34.77
CA PRO A 287 27.77 12.38 34.02
C PRO A 287 28.58 11.81 32.83
N THR A 288 29.12 12.69 32.00
CA THR A 288 30.08 12.38 30.92
C THR A 288 31.31 11.62 31.43
N LEU A 289 31.73 10.58 30.67
CA LEU A 289 32.99 9.86 30.91
C LEU A 289 34.19 10.78 30.63
N PRO A 290 35.29 10.70 31.40
CA PRO A 290 36.46 11.54 31.21
C PRO A 290 37.24 11.13 29.96
N ALA A 291 37.79 12.14 29.27
CA ALA A 291 38.74 11.96 28.18
C ALA A 291 39.96 11.14 28.66
N LEU A 292 40.31 10.10 27.90
CA LEU A 292 41.53 9.34 28.12
C LEU A 292 42.72 10.10 27.52
N ASP A 293 43.61 10.55 28.39
CA ASP A 293 44.96 11.00 28.06
C ASP A 293 45.74 9.87 27.38
N ILE A 294 46.34 10.21 26.24
CA ILE A 294 47.36 9.40 25.57
C ILE A 294 48.61 9.43 26.43
N VAL A 295 49.09 8.25 26.85
CA VAL A 295 50.45 8.07 27.34
C VAL A 295 51.13 7.01 26.49
N ASP A 296 52.14 7.47 25.75
CA ASP A 296 53.12 6.67 25.01
C ASP A 296 53.78 5.62 25.92
N GLY A 297 53.80 4.37 25.46
CA GLY A 297 54.42 3.25 26.15
C GLY A 297 54.68 2.08 25.21
N VAL A 298 55.64 2.25 24.33
CA VAL A 298 56.13 1.26 23.36
C VAL A 298 56.57 -0.04 24.05
N ALA A 299 55.99 -1.16 23.62
CA ALA A 299 56.64 -2.48 23.63
C ALA A 299 56.18 -3.30 22.41
N SER A 300 57.15 -3.68 21.57
CA SER A 300 57.03 -4.54 20.39
C SER A 300 56.62 -5.99 20.75
N PRO A 301 56.14 -6.79 19.76
CA PRO A 301 55.17 -7.87 19.97
C PRO A 301 55.83 -9.23 20.28
N PRO A 302 55.09 -10.18 20.87
CA PRO A 302 55.31 -11.60 20.63
C PRO A 302 54.41 -12.12 19.51
N ASP A 303 54.86 -13.22 18.93
CA ASP A 303 54.51 -13.76 17.63
C ASP A 303 53.03 -14.07 17.34
N VAL A 304 52.77 -14.03 16.04
CA VAL A 304 51.60 -14.50 15.29
C VAL A 304 51.02 -15.79 15.88
N VAL A 305 49.77 -15.71 16.36
CA VAL A 305 48.88 -16.87 16.52
C VAL A 305 47.74 -16.69 15.53
N ALA A 306 47.57 -17.70 14.69
CA ALA A 306 46.65 -17.76 13.56
C ALA A 306 45.19 -17.46 13.96
N SER A 307 44.46 -16.89 13.00
CA SER A 307 43.01 -16.67 13.02
C SER A 307 42.23 -17.87 13.56
N PRO A 308 41.10 -17.66 14.26
CA PRO A 308 40.13 -18.73 14.43
C PRO A 308 39.61 -19.17 13.05
N ASP A 309 39.58 -20.48 12.82
CA ASP A 309 39.15 -21.09 11.57
C ASP A 309 37.73 -20.63 11.15
N PRO A 310 37.45 -20.52 9.83
CA PRO A 310 36.11 -20.28 9.33
C PRO A 310 35.15 -21.39 9.81
N VAL A 311 33.93 -21.02 10.17
CA VAL A 311 32.83 -21.98 10.33
C VAL A 311 32.74 -22.80 9.02
N PRO A 312 32.77 -24.15 9.07
CA PRO A 312 32.73 -24.95 7.86
C PRO A 312 31.39 -24.75 7.16
N ALA A 313 31.44 -24.34 5.89
CA ALA A 313 30.29 -24.34 5.01
C ALA A 313 29.63 -25.74 4.99
N PRO A 314 28.29 -25.82 4.92
CA PRO A 314 27.61 -27.11 4.74
C PRO A 314 28.16 -27.82 3.51
N SER A 315 28.39 -29.14 3.62
CA SER A 315 29.00 -29.93 2.56
C SER A 315 28.14 -29.93 1.28
N PRO A 316 28.74 -29.86 0.09
CA PRO A 316 27.99 -29.94 -1.16
C PRO A 316 27.32 -31.30 -1.29
N VAL A 317 26.00 -31.29 -1.41
CA VAL A 317 25.20 -32.47 -1.79
C VAL A 317 25.58 -32.84 -3.23
N PRO A 318 25.77 -34.13 -3.58
CA PRO A 318 26.10 -34.52 -4.95
C PRO A 318 25.00 -34.06 -5.91
N ASN A 319 25.37 -33.36 -6.98
CA ASN A 319 24.46 -32.96 -8.06
C ASN A 319 23.57 -34.14 -8.50
N PRO A 320 22.23 -34.04 -8.39
CA PRO A 320 21.36 -34.92 -9.11
C PRO A 320 21.47 -34.60 -10.61
N THR A 321 21.49 -35.64 -11.42
CA THR A 321 21.40 -35.55 -12.88
C THR A 321 20.21 -34.71 -13.32
N PRO A 322 20.36 -33.79 -14.30
CA PRO A 322 19.23 -33.07 -14.88
C PRO A 322 18.34 -34.04 -15.68
N ASN A 323 17.05 -33.74 -15.76
CA ASN A 323 15.97 -34.49 -16.42
C ASN A 323 15.35 -35.68 -15.67
N ALA A 324 14.60 -35.36 -14.60
CA ALA A 324 13.23 -35.84 -14.44
C ALA A 324 12.51 -34.80 -13.57
N GLY A 325 11.51 -34.10 -14.11
CA GLY A 325 10.67 -33.20 -13.31
C GLY A 325 10.12 -33.93 -12.07
N LEU A 326 9.90 -33.20 -10.97
CA LEU A 326 9.27 -33.79 -9.79
C LEU A 326 7.90 -34.37 -10.20
N PRO A 327 7.60 -35.65 -9.89
CA PRO A 327 6.31 -36.23 -10.25
C PRO A 327 5.16 -35.43 -9.61
N SER A 328 4.23 -34.94 -10.43
CA SER A 328 3.09 -34.15 -9.97
C SER A 328 2.19 -34.99 -9.07
N SER A 329 2.04 -34.57 -7.82
CA SER A 329 1.17 -35.20 -6.82
C SER A 329 -0.01 -34.32 -6.40
N GLY A 330 0.00 -33.04 -6.77
CA GLY A 330 -1.10 -32.11 -6.54
C GLY A 330 -2.10 -32.04 -7.70
N PRO A 331 -3.26 -31.37 -7.49
CA PRO A 331 -4.33 -31.25 -8.48
C PRO A 331 -3.98 -30.38 -9.69
N PHE A 332 -2.98 -29.49 -9.59
CA PHE A 332 -2.58 -28.58 -10.66
C PHE A 332 -1.10 -28.71 -11.02
N ASN A 333 -0.74 -28.27 -12.22
CA ASN A 333 0.66 -28.17 -12.64
C ASN A 333 1.27 -26.85 -12.15
N TYR A 334 1.71 -26.80 -10.89
CA TYR A 334 2.26 -25.59 -10.26
C TYR A 334 3.50 -25.06 -10.98
N ALA A 335 4.33 -25.95 -11.54
CA ALA A 335 5.54 -25.54 -12.28
C ALA A 335 5.20 -24.79 -13.58
N GLU A 336 4.12 -25.17 -14.28
CA GLU A 336 3.63 -24.43 -15.45
C GLU A 336 3.03 -23.08 -15.03
N ALA A 337 2.23 -23.04 -13.95
CA ALA A 337 1.69 -21.78 -13.45
C ALA A 337 2.81 -20.81 -13.05
N LEU A 338 3.87 -21.32 -12.39
CA LEU A 338 5.04 -20.54 -12.01
C LEU A 338 5.79 -20.01 -13.23
N GLN A 339 6.04 -20.87 -14.23
CA GLN A 339 6.66 -20.48 -15.49
C GLN A 339 5.87 -19.36 -16.19
N LYS A 340 4.54 -19.47 -16.22
CA LYS A 340 3.68 -18.42 -16.79
C LYS A 340 3.72 -17.14 -15.97
N SER A 341 3.85 -17.19 -14.64
CA SER A 341 4.01 -15.98 -13.81
C SER A 341 5.21 -15.14 -14.25
N PHE A 342 6.32 -15.75 -14.69
CA PHE A 342 7.45 -15.01 -15.24
C PHE A 342 7.22 -14.42 -16.64
N LEU A 343 6.36 -15.05 -17.46
CA LEU A 343 5.91 -14.42 -18.71
C LEU A 343 5.10 -13.15 -18.44
N PHE A 344 4.33 -13.10 -17.35
CA PHE A 344 3.65 -11.88 -16.91
C PHE A 344 4.66 -10.77 -16.58
N TYR A 345 5.67 -11.04 -15.74
CA TYR A 345 6.70 -10.02 -15.43
C TYR A 345 7.42 -9.55 -16.70
N GLU A 346 7.79 -10.45 -17.62
CA GLU A 346 8.36 -10.04 -18.91
C GLU A 346 7.44 -9.12 -19.70
N ALA A 347 6.13 -9.43 -19.71
CA ALA A 347 5.12 -8.62 -20.36
C ALA A 347 4.86 -7.27 -19.68
N GLN A 348 5.35 -7.04 -18.46
CA GLN A 348 5.32 -5.74 -17.76
C GLN A 348 6.57 -4.88 -17.99
N ARG A 349 7.62 -5.39 -18.63
CA ARG A 349 8.90 -4.66 -18.77
C ARG A 349 8.72 -3.33 -19.51
N SER A 350 9.31 -2.26 -19.00
CA SER A 350 9.44 -0.94 -19.65
C SER A 350 10.89 -0.70 -20.06
N GLY A 351 11.17 0.22 -20.99
CA GLY A 351 12.51 0.49 -21.51
C GLY A 351 12.88 -0.35 -22.73
N PRO A 352 14.19 -0.39 -23.09
CA PRO A 352 14.68 -1.22 -24.18
C PRO A 352 14.65 -2.69 -23.78
N LEU A 353 13.91 -3.53 -24.52
CA LEU A 353 13.78 -4.96 -24.21
C LEU A 353 15.03 -5.73 -24.66
N PRO A 354 15.40 -6.82 -23.97
CA PRO A 354 16.56 -7.61 -24.35
C PRO A 354 16.30 -8.43 -25.62
N ASP A 355 17.38 -8.83 -26.32
CA ASP A 355 17.31 -9.60 -27.57
C ASP A 355 16.64 -10.97 -27.41
N ASP A 356 16.60 -11.51 -26.19
CA ASP A 356 15.94 -12.76 -25.81
C ASP A 356 14.50 -12.57 -25.27
N ASN A 357 13.91 -11.38 -25.42
CA ASN A 357 12.52 -11.12 -25.04
C ASN A 357 11.59 -12.18 -25.64
N ARG A 358 10.83 -12.86 -24.77
CA ARG A 358 9.93 -13.95 -25.18
C ARG A 358 8.55 -13.47 -25.59
N ILE A 359 8.17 -12.24 -25.26
CA ILE A 359 6.82 -11.71 -25.48
C ILE A 359 6.77 -11.00 -26.84
N GLU A 360 6.29 -11.69 -27.88
CA GLU A 360 6.36 -11.22 -29.28
C GLU A 360 5.64 -9.89 -29.53
N TRP A 361 4.60 -9.62 -28.75
CA TRP A 361 3.74 -8.45 -28.86
C TRP A 361 4.20 -7.27 -27.98
N ARG A 362 5.34 -7.39 -27.31
CA ARG A 362 5.99 -6.30 -26.57
C ARG A 362 7.25 -5.83 -27.29
N GLY A 363 7.45 -4.52 -27.31
CA GLY A 363 8.64 -3.87 -27.85
C GLY A 363 9.22 -2.82 -26.91
N ASP A 364 10.26 -2.16 -27.39
CA ASP A 364 10.89 -1.02 -26.73
C ASP A 364 9.86 0.09 -26.46
N SER A 365 9.78 0.55 -25.21
CA SER A 365 8.84 1.60 -24.81
C SER A 365 9.45 2.51 -23.74
N ALA A 366 8.90 3.73 -23.59
CA ALA A 366 9.34 4.69 -22.57
C ALA A 366 10.87 4.94 -22.54
N LEU A 367 11.50 4.94 -23.72
CA LEU A 367 12.97 5.02 -23.87
C LEU A 367 13.59 6.33 -23.37
N SER A 368 12.77 7.37 -23.18
CA SER A 368 13.19 8.69 -22.70
C SER A 368 12.86 8.93 -21.22
N ASP A 369 12.41 7.92 -20.47
CA ASP A 369 12.15 8.05 -19.04
C ASP A 369 13.37 8.63 -18.30
N GLY A 370 13.16 9.73 -17.57
CA GLY A 370 14.21 10.47 -16.83
C GLY A 370 14.91 11.59 -17.61
N ALA A 371 14.65 11.73 -18.91
CA ALA A 371 15.26 12.79 -19.72
C ALA A 371 14.91 14.22 -19.25
N ASP A 372 13.73 14.40 -18.66
CA ASP A 372 13.23 15.65 -18.05
C ASP A 372 14.11 16.12 -16.87
N VAL A 373 14.78 15.18 -16.21
CA VAL A 373 15.65 15.42 -15.05
C VAL A 373 17.12 15.10 -15.31
N GLY A 374 17.47 14.78 -16.56
CA GLY A 374 18.83 14.52 -16.99
C GLY A 374 19.41 13.18 -16.52
N LEU A 375 18.57 12.18 -16.29
CA LEU A 375 18.95 10.82 -15.89
C LEU A 375 18.47 9.79 -16.93
N ASP A 376 19.08 8.60 -16.91
CA ASP A 376 18.49 7.42 -17.54
C ASP A 376 17.65 6.69 -16.50
N LEU A 377 16.33 6.83 -16.60
CA LEU A 377 15.37 6.08 -15.81
C LEU A 377 14.60 5.07 -16.67
N SER A 378 15.09 4.71 -17.86
CA SER A 378 14.53 3.61 -18.66
C SER A 378 14.73 2.25 -17.98
N GLY A 379 13.87 1.28 -18.26
CA GLY A 379 13.84 -0.01 -17.57
C GLY A 379 12.72 -0.08 -16.53
N GLY A 380 12.79 -1.10 -15.67
CA GLY A 380 11.78 -1.34 -14.64
C GLY A 380 10.46 -1.85 -15.21
N TYR A 381 9.43 -1.87 -14.38
CA TYR A 381 8.15 -2.47 -14.74
C TYR A 381 7.02 -1.44 -14.77
N TYR A 382 6.11 -1.58 -15.73
CA TYR A 382 4.79 -0.98 -15.59
C TYR A 382 4.03 -1.68 -14.47
N ASP A 383 3.28 -0.88 -13.70
CA ASP A 383 2.69 -1.31 -12.44
C ASP A 383 1.56 -2.33 -12.61
N ALA A 384 0.57 -1.97 -13.43
CA ALA A 384 -0.66 -2.75 -13.57
C ALA A 384 -1.10 -2.86 -15.04
N GLY A 385 -2.38 -2.60 -15.33
CA GLY A 385 -2.87 -2.41 -16.69
C GLY A 385 -2.41 -1.14 -17.38
N ASP A 386 -1.72 -0.25 -16.66
CA ASP A 386 -1.26 1.07 -17.05
C ASP A 386 0.23 1.11 -17.40
N HIS A 387 0.79 2.31 -17.59
CA HIS A 387 2.21 2.46 -17.91
C HIS A 387 2.97 3.37 -16.95
N VAL A 388 2.40 3.68 -15.79
CA VAL A 388 3.15 4.35 -14.73
C VAL A 388 4.11 3.36 -14.08
N LYS A 389 5.30 3.84 -13.73
CA LYS A 389 6.25 3.09 -12.89
C LYS A 389 6.12 3.59 -11.47
N PHE A 390 5.28 2.94 -10.66
CA PHE A 390 5.16 3.23 -9.24
C PHE A 390 6.24 2.45 -8.44
N GLY A 391 7.14 3.17 -7.78
CA GLY A 391 8.32 2.59 -7.15
C GLY A 391 8.03 1.73 -5.93
N LEU A 392 7.02 2.10 -5.12
CA LEU A 392 6.67 1.37 -3.90
C LEU A 392 6.16 -0.07 -4.20
N PRO A 393 5.10 -0.27 -5.00
CA PRO A 393 4.64 -1.62 -5.36
C PRO A 393 5.65 -2.40 -6.22
N MET A 394 6.46 -1.71 -7.05
CA MET A 394 7.54 -2.36 -7.79
C MET A 394 8.61 -2.92 -6.86
N ALA A 395 9.10 -2.12 -5.90
CA ALA A 395 10.09 -2.55 -4.93
C ALA A 395 9.54 -3.70 -4.06
N TYR A 396 8.31 -3.58 -3.55
CA TYR A 396 7.62 -4.64 -2.82
C TYR A 396 7.59 -5.96 -3.61
N SER A 397 7.24 -5.90 -4.89
CA SER A 397 7.20 -7.08 -5.75
C SER A 397 8.57 -7.73 -5.87
N MET A 398 9.65 -6.94 -6.01
CA MET A 398 11.01 -7.47 -6.08
C MET A 398 11.47 -8.09 -4.75
N THR A 399 11.06 -7.51 -3.61
CA THR A 399 11.32 -8.11 -2.29
C THR A 399 10.63 -9.46 -2.15
N MET A 400 9.35 -9.55 -2.51
CA MET A 400 8.56 -10.78 -2.43
C MET A 400 9.05 -11.87 -3.39
N LEU A 401 9.42 -11.52 -4.62
CA LEU A 401 10.04 -12.47 -5.56
C LEU A 401 11.38 -13.00 -5.02
N SER A 402 12.21 -12.10 -4.47
CA SER A 402 13.48 -12.47 -3.84
C SER A 402 13.26 -13.35 -2.61
N TRP A 403 12.25 -13.07 -1.79
CA TRP A 403 11.89 -13.92 -0.65
C TRP A 403 11.50 -15.33 -1.12
N GLY A 404 10.65 -15.43 -2.14
CA GLY A 404 10.26 -16.72 -2.71
C GLY A 404 11.46 -17.52 -3.24
N VAL A 405 12.39 -16.88 -3.94
CA VAL A 405 13.63 -17.53 -4.39
C VAL A 405 14.53 -17.91 -3.22
N GLY A 406 14.65 -17.08 -2.19
CA GLY A 406 15.43 -17.36 -1.00
C GLY A 406 14.97 -18.64 -0.28
N GLU A 407 13.67 -18.79 -0.08
CA GLU A 407 13.08 -19.92 0.64
C GLU A 407 13.01 -21.20 -0.22
N TYR A 408 12.72 -21.06 -1.52
CA TYR A 408 12.39 -22.19 -2.39
C TYR A 408 13.35 -22.35 -3.59
N ARG A 409 14.60 -21.89 -3.46
CA ARG A 409 15.61 -21.90 -4.54
C ARG A 409 15.79 -23.26 -5.21
N ASP A 410 15.77 -24.33 -4.43
CA ASP A 410 15.94 -25.70 -4.94
C ASP A 410 14.80 -26.09 -5.85
N ALA A 411 13.56 -25.69 -5.54
CA ALA A 411 12.41 -25.93 -6.39
C ALA A 411 12.53 -25.20 -7.72
N TYR A 412 12.86 -23.90 -7.70
CA TYR A 412 13.15 -23.11 -8.91
C TYR A 412 14.24 -23.76 -9.77
N THR A 413 15.32 -24.23 -9.14
CA THR A 413 16.43 -24.87 -9.85
C THR A 413 16.00 -26.21 -10.46
N GLN A 414 15.25 -27.03 -9.71
CA GLN A 414 14.84 -28.36 -10.13
C GLN A 414 13.84 -28.33 -11.29
N ILE A 415 12.93 -27.36 -11.29
CA ILE A 415 11.99 -27.16 -12.40
C ILE A 415 12.60 -26.29 -13.52
N GLY A 416 13.84 -25.80 -13.38
CA GLY A 416 14.51 -25.02 -14.40
C GLY A 416 13.89 -23.64 -14.65
N GLN A 417 13.50 -22.94 -13.57
CA GLN A 417 12.93 -21.58 -13.59
C GLN A 417 13.75 -20.58 -12.75
N ILE A 418 14.96 -20.97 -12.31
CA ILE A 418 15.83 -20.10 -11.51
C ILE A 418 16.35 -18.92 -12.31
N ASP A 419 16.66 -19.11 -13.60
CA ASP A 419 17.18 -18.04 -14.46
C ASP A 419 16.09 -17.00 -14.73
N GLU A 420 14.86 -17.43 -15.06
CA GLU A 420 13.71 -16.53 -15.19
C GLU A 420 13.41 -15.75 -13.91
N ALA A 421 13.53 -16.41 -12.75
CA ALA A 421 13.32 -15.74 -11.46
C ALA A 421 14.36 -14.66 -11.19
N LEU A 422 15.65 -14.97 -11.43
CA LEU A 422 16.73 -14.02 -11.28
C LEU A 422 16.61 -12.88 -12.29
N ASP A 423 16.29 -13.15 -13.55
CA ASP A 423 16.11 -12.11 -14.58
C ASP A 423 14.93 -11.18 -14.25
N ALA A 424 13.84 -11.72 -13.72
CA ALA A 424 12.71 -10.91 -13.27
C ALA A 424 13.10 -9.97 -12.11
N ILE A 425 13.82 -10.47 -11.11
CA ILE A 425 14.31 -9.66 -9.98
C ILE A 425 15.34 -8.64 -10.46
N LYS A 426 16.26 -9.04 -11.34
CA LYS A 426 17.33 -8.17 -11.86
C LYS A 426 16.75 -6.97 -12.60
N TRP A 427 15.71 -7.17 -13.40
CA TRP A 427 15.11 -6.08 -14.18
C TRP A 427 14.55 -4.95 -13.29
N GLY A 428 13.90 -5.30 -12.19
CA GLY A 428 13.37 -4.32 -11.23
C GLY A 428 14.50 -3.69 -10.40
N THR A 429 15.44 -4.50 -9.92
CA THR A 429 16.56 -3.99 -9.11
C THR A 429 17.54 -3.12 -9.91
N ASP A 430 17.75 -3.39 -11.20
CA ASP A 430 18.49 -2.50 -12.10
C ASP A 430 17.82 -1.12 -12.22
N PHE A 431 16.48 -1.06 -12.27
CA PHE A 431 15.76 0.22 -12.23
C PHE A 431 15.92 0.94 -10.89
N ILE A 432 15.81 0.23 -9.76
CA ILE A 432 16.03 0.81 -8.43
C ILE A 432 17.45 1.41 -8.33
N LEU A 433 18.47 0.71 -8.85
CA LEU A 433 19.85 1.19 -8.89
C LEU A 433 19.99 2.45 -9.77
N LYS A 434 19.36 2.49 -10.95
CA LYS A 434 19.35 3.70 -11.80
C LYS A 434 18.65 4.88 -11.12
N ALA A 435 17.58 4.61 -10.38
CA ALA A 435 16.79 5.60 -9.65
C ALA A 435 17.49 6.10 -8.37
N HIS A 436 18.54 5.45 -7.90
CA HIS A 436 19.25 5.80 -6.67
C HIS A 436 20.49 6.66 -6.96
N VAL A 437 20.41 7.94 -6.60
CA VAL A 437 21.51 8.89 -6.79
C VAL A 437 22.15 9.20 -5.44
N THR A 438 23.46 9.04 -5.36
CA THR A 438 24.26 9.24 -4.14
C THR A 438 25.20 10.44 -4.26
N ASP A 439 25.60 10.99 -3.12
CA ASP A 439 26.66 11.99 -2.98
C ASP A 439 27.58 11.64 -1.80
N ALA A 440 28.48 12.55 -1.41
CA ALA A 440 29.42 12.34 -0.32
C ALA A 440 28.77 12.08 1.06
N ASN A 441 27.47 12.35 1.22
CA ASN A 441 26.69 12.13 2.43
C ASN A 441 25.65 11.00 2.26
N GLY A 442 25.88 10.05 1.35
CA GLY A 442 24.98 8.93 1.07
C GLY A 442 23.89 9.27 0.05
N THR A 443 22.68 8.72 0.20
CA THR A 443 21.54 8.96 -0.69
C THR A 443 21.21 10.44 -0.80
N LYS A 444 21.31 10.97 -2.02
CA LYS A 444 20.98 12.35 -2.38
C LYS A 444 19.53 12.44 -2.84
N GLU A 445 19.14 11.57 -3.78
CA GLU A 445 17.81 11.53 -4.40
C GLU A 445 17.46 10.06 -4.70
N PHE A 446 16.18 9.71 -4.56
CA PHE A 446 15.65 8.43 -5.03
C PHE A 446 14.40 8.67 -5.88
N TRP A 447 14.42 8.23 -7.13
CA TRP A 447 13.35 8.48 -8.12
C TRP A 447 12.29 7.39 -8.06
N GLY A 448 11.24 7.66 -7.26
CA GLY A 448 10.19 6.72 -6.92
C GLY A 448 9.06 6.59 -7.92
N GLN A 449 8.96 7.47 -8.92
CA GLN A 449 7.89 7.38 -9.91
C GLN A 449 8.31 7.95 -11.26
N VAL A 450 7.90 7.30 -12.34
CA VAL A 450 7.98 7.85 -13.71
C VAL A 450 6.65 7.71 -14.42
N GLY A 451 6.12 8.82 -14.93
CA GLY A 451 4.77 8.92 -15.48
C GLY A 451 3.80 9.60 -14.50
N ASP A 452 2.90 10.43 -15.04
CA ASP A 452 1.80 11.04 -14.29
C ASP A 452 0.56 10.14 -14.40
N GLY A 453 0.01 9.70 -13.27
CA GLY A 453 -1.08 8.72 -13.27
C GLY A 453 -2.33 9.18 -14.01
N ASN A 454 -2.73 10.45 -13.88
CA ASN A 454 -3.93 10.94 -14.56
C ASN A 454 -3.75 10.99 -16.09
N SER A 455 -2.59 11.48 -16.54
CA SER A 455 -2.28 11.61 -17.97
C SER A 455 -2.12 10.23 -18.61
N ASP A 456 -1.42 9.32 -17.94
CA ASP A 456 -1.29 7.92 -18.38
C ASP A 456 -2.66 7.22 -18.43
N HIS A 457 -3.48 7.41 -17.39
CA HIS A 457 -4.79 6.75 -17.31
C HIS A 457 -5.81 7.29 -18.31
N SER A 458 -5.59 8.50 -18.84
CA SER A 458 -6.38 9.06 -19.95
C SER A 458 -6.09 8.39 -21.30
N TYR A 459 -4.99 7.64 -21.41
CA TYR A 459 -4.59 6.90 -22.59
C TYR A 459 -4.99 5.42 -22.49
N TRP A 460 -5.42 4.85 -23.61
CA TRP A 460 -5.62 3.40 -23.76
C TRP A 460 -5.06 2.97 -25.11
N GLY A 461 -3.96 2.21 -25.07
CA GLY A 461 -3.22 1.72 -26.23
C GLY A 461 -1.87 1.14 -25.80
N ALA A 462 -1.09 0.63 -26.74
CA ALA A 462 0.18 -0.01 -26.45
C ALA A 462 1.22 0.97 -25.82
N PRO A 463 2.10 0.50 -24.92
CA PRO A 463 3.14 1.33 -24.32
C PRO A 463 4.17 1.85 -25.33
N GLU A 464 4.39 1.11 -26.41
CA GLU A 464 5.31 1.45 -27.50
C GLU A 464 4.86 2.71 -28.27
N ASP A 465 3.57 3.05 -28.21
CA ASP A 465 2.95 4.18 -28.91
C ASP A 465 2.66 5.39 -27.99
N MET A 466 3.12 5.36 -26.73
CA MET A 466 2.94 6.47 -25.79
C MET A 466 3.53 7.77 -26.34
N ALA A 467 2.71 8.82 -26.34
CA ALA A 467 3.09 10.16 -26.81
C ALA A 467 2.92 11.25 -25.74
N MET A 468 2.37 10.92 -24.57
CA MET A 468 2.25 11.85 -23.45
C MET A 468 3.61 12.05 -22.77
N GLU A 469 3.76 13.18 -22.09
CA GLU A 469 4.90 13.42 -21.21
C GLU A 469 4.88 12.44 -20.02
N ARG A 470 6.07 11.97 -19.62
CA ARG A 470 6.24 11.00 -18.54
C ARG A 470 7.21 11.56 -17.47
N PRO A 471 6.75 12.50 -16.63
CA PRO A 471 7.61 13.18 -15.66
C PRO A 471 8.17 12.22 -14.62
N ALA A 472 9.41 12.47 -14.18
CA ALA A 472 10.03 11.73 -13.08
C ALA A 472 9.80 12.46 -11.74
N PHE A 473 9.46 11.70 -10.70
CA PHE A 473 9.27 12.20 -9.34
C PHE A 473 10.21 11.49 -8.37
N LYS A 474 10.66 12.23 -7.35
CA LYS A 474 11.66 11.76 -6.39
C LYS A 474 11.30 12.07 -4.95
N ILE A 475 11.97 11.37 -4.07
CA ILE A 475 12.18 11.73 -2.67
C ILE A 475 13.63 12.17 -2.47
N ASP A 476 13.85 13.06 -1.51
CA ASP A 476 15.17 13.54 -1.11
C ASP A 476 15.18 13.96 0.36
N ARG A 477 16.32 14.48 0.83
CA ARG A 477 16.49 14.86 2.25
C ARG A 477 15.56 15.99 2.70
N GLN A 478 14.98 16.75 1.77
CA GLN A 478 14.03 17.83 2.07
C GLN A 478 12.58 17.35 1.98
N ASN A 479 12.30 16.41 1.09
CA ASN A 479 11.00 15.78 0.88
C ASN A 479 11.18 14.25 0.98
N PRO A 480 11.26 13.72 2.21
CA PRO A 480 11.57 12.31 2.43
C PRO A 480 10.43 11.36 2.07
N GLY A 481 10.76 10.08 1.95
CA GLY A 481 9.82 8.97 1.80
C GLY A 481 10.42 7.68 2.34
N SER A 482 10.32 7.49 3.65
CA SER A 482 10.90 6.38 4.39
C SER A 482 10.34 5.04 3.98
N ASP A 483 9.03 4.98 3.76
CA ASP A 483 8.30 3.83 3.20
C ASP A 483 8.94 3.37 1.88
N LEU A 484 8.93 4.24 0.87
CA LEU A 484 9.49 3.95 -0.45
C LEU A 484 11.00 3.60 -0.39
N ALA A 485 11.78 4.36 0.37
CA ALA A 485 13.23 4.12 0.48
C ALA A 485 13.55 2.82 1.23
N ALA A 486 12.85 2.50 2.31
CA ALA A 486 13.08 1.28 3.08
C ALA A 486 12.54 0.04 2.36
N GLU A 487 11.46 0.13 1.58
CA GLU A 487 11.04 -0.97 0.70
C GLU A 487 12.04 -1.19 -0.44
N ALA A 488 12.58 -0.13 -1.05
CA ALA A 488 13.66 -0.26 -2.02
C ALA A 488 14.92 -0.87 -1.40
N ALA A 489 15.26 -0.51 -0.16
CA ALA A 489 16.34 -1.15 0.58
C ALA A 489 16.07 -2.64 0.83
N ALA A 490 14.84 -3.00 1.25
CA ALA A 490 14.42 -4.39 1.42
C ALA A 490 14.56 -5.20 0.13
N ALA A 491 14.10 -4.64 -1.00
CA ALA A 491 14.21 -5.26 -2.31
C ALA A 491 15.66 -5.55 -2.70
N LEU A 492 16.55 -4.56 -2.56
CA LEU A 492 17.97 -4.73 -2.88
C LEU A 492 18.68 -5.67 -1.89
N ALA A 493 18.36 -5.62 -0.60
CA ALA A 493 18.93 -6.52 0.41
C ALA A 493 18.52 -7.98 0.17
N ALA A 494 17.22 -8.25 -0.02
CA ALA A 494 16.70 -9.57 -0.34
C ALA A 494 17.27 -10.09 -1.67
N ALA A 495 17.32 -9.25 -2.69
CA ALA A 495 17.93 -9.59 -3.98
C ALA A 495 19.42 -9.94 -3.82
N SER A 496 20.16 -9.20 -3.00
CA SER A 496 21.59 -9.48 -2.76
C SER A 496 21.82 -10.89 -2.23
N ILE A 497 20.91 -11.43 -1.42
CA ILE A 497 20.99 -12.80 -0.88
C ILE A 497 20.86 -13.81 -2.02
N VAL A 498 19.85 -13.66 -2.88
CA VAL A 498 19.57 -14.65 -3.93
C VAL A 498 20.53 -14.58 -5.12
N PHE A 499 21.15 -13.43 -5.38
CA PHE A 499 22.20 -13.29 -6.38
C PHE A 499 23.58 -13.71 -5.87
N ARG A 500 23.85 -13.71 -4.56
CA ARG A 500 25.19 -14.01 -4.03
C ARG A 500 25.80 -15.33 -4.55
N PRO A 501 25.03 -16.43 -4.76
CA PRO A 501 25.56 -17.66 -5.33
C PRO A 501 25.90 -17.61 -6.82
N THR A 502 25.31 -16.70 -7.59
CA THR A 502 25.41 -16.64 -9.07
C THR A 502 26.17 -15.42 -9.58
N ASP A 503 26.02 -14.27 -8.93
CA ASP A 503 26.71 -13.01 -9.20
C ASP A 503 26.98 -12.24 -7.91
N SER A 504 28.12 -12.53 -7.28
CA SER A 504 28.52 -11.89 -6.02
C SER A 504 28.84 -10.40 -6.19
N ALA A 505 29.30 -9.96 -7.37
CA ALA A 505 29.65 -8.56 -7.60
C ALA A 505 28.39 -7.68 -7.71
N TYR A 506 27.36 -8.21 -8.39
CA TYR A 506 26.05 -7.57 -8.40
C TYR A 506 25.42 -7.59 -7.00
N ALA A 507 25.48 -8.72 -6.28
CA ALA A 507 25.00 -8.80 -4.90
C ALA A 507 25.65 -7.76 -3.97
N ASP A 508 26.97 -7.53 -4.07
CA ASP A 508 27.65 -6.52 -3.28
C ASP A 508 27.22 -5.09 -3.68
N THR A 509 26.94 -4.86 -4.96
CA THR A 509 26.37 -3.58 -5.46
C THR A 509 24.97 -3.35 -4.89
N LEU A 510 24.11 -4.36 -4.94
CA LEU A 510 22.76 -4.30 -4.38
C LEU A 510 22.80 -3.98 -2.88
N LEU A 511 23.59 -4.74 -2.11
CA LEU A 511 23.68 -4.59 -0.66
C LEU A 511 24.20 -3.20 -0.26
N SER A 512 25.23 -2.68 -0.94
CA SER A 512 25.75 -1.34 -0.62
C SER A 512 24.74 -0.23 -0.88
N ASN A 513 23.87 -0.37 -1.90
CA ASN A 513 22.80 0.60 -2.15
C ASN A 513 21.63 0.41 -1.17
N ALA A 514 21.35 -0.84 -0.77
CA ALA A 514 20.35 -1.15 0.25
C ALA A 514 20.67 -0.46 1.59
N GLU A 515 21.91 -0.58 2.08
CA GLU A 515 22.36 0.07 3.31
C GLU A 515 22.19 1.60 3.23
N GLN A 516 22.57 2.22 2.09
CA GLN A 516 22.44 3.66 1.89
C GLN A 516 20.99 4.16 1.79
N LEU A 517 20.11 3.39 1.14
CA LEU A 517 18.68 3.70 1.06
C LEU A 517 18.01 3.56 2.42
N TYR A 518 18.35 2.52 3.18
CA TYR A 518 17.83 2.32 4.52
C TYR A 518 18.29 3.40 5.49
N ASP A 519 19.60 3.73 5.48
CA ASP A 519 20.14 4.83 6.29
C ASP A 519 19.43 6.15 5.98
N PHE A 520 19.11 6.40 4.71
CA PHE A 520 18.32 7.56 4.29
C PHE A 520 16.89 7.51 4.79
N ALA A 521 16.21 6.37 4.63
CA ALA A 521 14.85 6.15 5.10
C ALA A 521 14.74 6.37 6.62
N ASP A 522 15.72 5.88 7.38
CA ASP A 522 15.77 5.96 8.83
C ASP A 522 16.18 7.35 9.33
N THR A 523 17.05 8.06 8.60
CA THR A 523 17.52 9.39 8.99
C THR A 523 16.50 10.49 8.66
N TYR A 524 15.87 10.42 7.48
CA TYR A 524 14.95 11.42 6.98
C TYR A 524 13.54 10.84 6.94
N ARG A 525 12.80 10.98 8.04
CA ARG A 525 11.47 10.38 8.22
C ARG A 525 10.35 11.13 7.51
N GLY A 526 9.53 10.43 6.74
CA GLY A 526 8.29 10.94 6.14
C GLY A 526 7.65 9.95 5.18
N LYS A 527 6.36 10.13 4.85
CA LYS A 527 5.67 9.30 3.85
C LYS A 527 6.03 9.76 2.45
N TYR A 528 6.36 8.85 1.53
CA TYR A 528 6.73 9.25 0.18
C TYR A 528 5.56 9.90 -0.56
N SER A 529 4.32 9.52 -0.24
CA SER A 529 3.13 10.07 -0.89
C SER A 529 2.88 11.54 -0.54
N ASP A 530 3.51 12.08 0.50
CA ASP A 530 3.55 13.52 0.77
C ASP A 530 4.56 14.25 -0.14
N ALA A 531 5.68 13.59 -0.46
CA ALA A 531 6.73 14.11 -1.35
C ALA A 531 6.38 13.94 -2.84
N ILE A 532 5.62 12.89 -3.18
CA ILE A 532 5.11 12.58 -4.52
C ILE A 532 3.58 12.54 -4.47
N PRO A 533 2.88 13.70 -4.41
CA PRO A 533 1.42 13.74 -4.29
C PRO A 533 0.67 13.04 -5.43
N ASN A 534 1.31 12.87 -6.60
CA ASN A 534 0.72 12.14 -7.71
C ASN A 534 0.36 10.70 -7.34
N ALA A 535 1.16 10.06 -6.48
CA ALA A 535 0.93 8.69 -6.05
C ALA A 535 -0.25 8.54 -5.09
N GLN A 536 -0.73 9.61 -4.44
CA GLN A 536 -1.76 9.53 -3.39
C GLN A 536 -3.09 8.93 -3.87
N ASN A 537 -3.44 9.08 -5.14
CA ASN A 537 -4.68 8.52 -5.68
C ASN A 537 -4.54 7.05 -6.12
N PHE A 538 -3.34 6.49 -6.05
CA PHE A 538 -3.01 5.15 -6.57
C PHE A 538 -2.38 4.29 -5.47
N TYR A 539 -1.20 4.69 -5.00
CA TYR A 539 -0.38 4.00 -4.02
C TYR A 539 -0.05 4.90 -2.83
N ASN A 540 -1.08 5.46 -2.18
CA ASN A 540 -0.85 6.22 -0.95
C ASN A 540 -0.26 5.33 0.15
N SER A 541 0.69 5.86 0.92
CA SER A 541 1.13 5.20 2.16
C SER A 541 0.04 5.35 3.23
N TRP A 542 -0.76 4.29 3.42
CA TRP A 542 -1.83 4.26 4.42
C TRP A 542 -1.28 3.84 5.77
N SER A 543 -0.51 2.76 5.81
CA SER A 543 0.13 2.19 7.01
C SER A 543 1.09 3.15 7.70
N GLY A 544 1.86 3.92 6.93
CA GLY A 544 2.99 4.68 7.47
C GLY A 544 4.29 4.29 6.79
N TYR A 545 5.37 4.34 7.55
CA TYR A 545 6.69 3.85 7.10
C TYR A 545 7.35 2.94 8.15
N GLU A 546 6.71 2.77 9.30
CA GLU A 546 7.22 2.02 10.44
C GLU A 546 7.38 0.54 10.11
N ASP A 547 6.45 -0.01 9.35
CA ASP A 547 6.50 -1.38 8.87
C ASP A 547 7.60 -1.58 7.83
N GLU A 548 7.84 -0.65 6.89
CA GLU A 548 9.00 -0.73 6.00
C GLU A 548 10.33 -0.59 6.74
N LEU A 549 10.40 0.21 7.81
CA LEU A 549 11.62 0.31 8.60
C LEU A 549 11.93 -1.01 9.33
N ALA A 550 10.91 -1.68 9.90
CA ALA A 550 11.10 -2.99 10.50
C ALA A 550 11.44 -4.06 9.44
N TRP A 551 10.75 -4.03 8.30
CA TRP A 551 10.93 -4.92 7.16
C TRP A 551 12.33 -4.79 6.52
N GLY A 552 12.74 -3.58 6.17
CA GLY A 552 14.03 -3.29 5.57
C GLY A 552 15.20 -3.63 6.50
N ALA A 553 15.08 -3.35 7.80
CA ALA A 553 16.09 -3.80 8.76
C ALA A 553 16.14 -5.32 8.90
N SER A 554 15.00 -6.00 8.87
CA SER A 554 14.96 -7.46 8.92
C SER A 554 15.70 -8.07 7.73
N TRP A 555 15.50 -7.55 6.53
CA TRP A 555 16.22 -7.99 5.33
C TRP A 555 17.70 -7.63 5.33
N LEU A 556 18.07 -6.45 5.80
CA LEU A 556 19.47 -6.07 5.96
C LEU A 556 20.18 -6.96 6.99
N TYR A 557 19.50 -7.37 8.05
CA TYR A 557 20.05 -8.36 8.98
C TYR A 557 20.29 -9.70 8.28
N GLU A 558 19.34 -10.22 7.51
CA GLU A 558 19.54 -11.46 6.73
C GLU A 558 20.73 -11.35 5.77
N ALA A 559 20.87 -10.20 5.09
CA ALA A 559 21.90 -10.00 4.08
C ALA A 559 23.32 -9.79 4.68
N THR A 560 23.41 -9.20 5.88
CA THR A 560 24.69 -8.76 6.47
C THR A 560 25.13 -9.56 7.70
N GLY A 561 24.19 -10.16 8.43
CA GLY A 561 24.39 -10.68 9.78
C GLY A 561 24.67 -9.60 10.83
N ASN A 562 24.50 -8.31 10.51
CA ASN A 562 24.74 -7.22 11.45
C ASN A 562 23.58 -7.07 12.43
N VAL A 563 23.83 -7.46 13.68
CA VAL A 563 22.85 -7.48 14.78
C VAL A 563 22.23 -6.10 15.06
N SER A 564 22.87 -4.98 14.66
CA SER A 564 22.24 -3.66 14.84
C SER A 564 20.94 -3.53 14.05
N TYR A 565 20.87 -4.11 12.84
CA TYR A 565 19.64 -4.11 12.05
C TYR A 565 18.56 -4.97 12.70
N LEU A 566 18.91 -6.15 13.23
CA LEU A 566 17.94 -6.96 13.99
C LEU A 566 17.38 -6.19 15.19
N GLN A 567 18.25 -5.54 15.97
CA GLN A 567 17.81 -4.73 17.12
C GLN A 567 16.90 -3.57 16.71
N GLN A 568 17.17 -2.95 15.57
CA GLN A 568 16.34 -1.89 15.02
C GLN A 568 14.97 -2.42 14.56
N ALA A 569 14.94 -3.54 13.83
CA ALA A 569 13.71 -4.20 13.43
C ALA A 569 12.86 -4.60 14.65
N GLU A 570 13.47 -5.21 15.67
CA GLU A 570 12.79 -5.55 16.92
C GLU A 570 12.26 -4.30 17.62
N SER A 571 13.06 -3.22 17.73
CA SER A 571 12.63 -1.98 18.39
C SER A 571 11.44 -1.33 17.68
N VAL A 572 11.52 -1.14 16.36
CA VAL A 572 10.44 -0.51 15.58
C VAL A 572 9.18 -1.38 15.68
N TYR A 573 9.29 -2.68 15.48
CA TYR A 573 8.15 -3.58 15.55
C TYR A 573 7.51 -3.57 16.94
N GLN A 574 8.30 -3.67 18.01
CA GLN A 574 7.77 -3.78 19.36
C GLN A 574 7.12 -2.49 19.88
N ASP A 575 7.62 -1.34 19.43
CA ASP A 575 7.16 -0.02 19.90
C ASP A 575 5.99 0.53 19.07
N GLN A 576 5.92 0.18 17.77
CA GLN A 576 5.04 0.85 16.81
C GLN A 576 4.13 -0.10 16.02
N LEU A 577 4.44 -1.40 16.00
CA LEU A 577 3.68 -2.42 15.27
C LEU A 577 3.16 -3.51 16.23
N GLY A 578 2.80 -4.68 15.67
CA GLY A 578 2.24 -5.83 16.38
C GLY A 578 0.71 -5.87 16.37
N GLY A 579 0.13 -6.85 17.07
CA GLY A 579 -1.34 -6.97 17.16
C GLY A 579 -1.99 -7.27 15.81
N LEU A 580 -1.44 -8.24 15.09
CA LEU A 580 -1.74 -8.54 13.68
C LEU A 580 -3.08 -9.27 13.44
N GLU A 581 -3.88 -9.50 14.48
CA GLU A 581 -5.10 -10.31 14.37
C GLU A 581 -6.28 -9.61 13.67
N GLN A 582 -6.10 -8.40 13.11
CA GLN A 582 -7.15 -7.47 12.62
C GLN A 582 -7.66 -7.75 11.19
N GLY A 583 -7.53 -8.98 10.69
CA GLY A 583 -8.10 -9.41 9.41
C GLY A 583 -7.55 -8.70 8.17
N TRP A 584 -6.33 -8.18 8.27
CA TRP A 584 -5.55 -7.65 7.14
C TRP A 584 -4.38 -8.61 6.81
N THR A 585 -3.46 -8.20 5.93
CA THR A 585 -2.32 -9.05 5.53
C THR A 585 -1.20 -8.24 4.89
N ILE A 586 -0.04 -8.88 4.69
CA ILE A 586 1.08 -8.33 3.93
C ILE A 586 0.65 -7.91 2.53
N ASN A 587 1.04 -6.70 2.13
CA ASN A 587 0.83 -6.17 0.80
C ASN A 587 1.84 -5.04 0.52
N TRP A 588 1.69 -4.34 -0.60
CA TRP A 588 2.60 -3.26 -1.00
C TRP A 588 2.60 -2.05 -0.07
N ASP A 589 1.63 -1.92 0.84
CA ASP A 589 1.51 -0.84 1.83
C ASP A 589 1.91 -1.30 3.23
N ASP A 590 1.42 -2.45 3.71
CA ASP A 590 1.68 -2.93 5.09
C ASP A 590 2.55 -4.19 5.11
N LYS A 591 3.77 -4.11 5.67
CA LYS A 591 4.72 -5.23 5.85
C LYS A 591 4.84 -5.69 7.29
N SER A 592 4.00 -5.23 8.21
CA SER A 592 4.02 -5.66 9.62
C SER A 592 3.97 -7.19 9.73
N TYR A 593 3.14 -7.83 8.89
CA TYR A 593 2.99 -9.28 8.82
C TYR A 593 4.26 -10.00 8.32
N GLY A 594 4.91 -9.46 7.28
CA GLY A 594 6.16 -10.01 6.76
C GLY A 594 7.32 -9.85 7.74
N ALA A 595 7.44 -8.65 8.33
CA ALA A 595 8.43 -8.36 9.37
C ALA A 595 8.27 -9.29 10.58
N ALA A 596 7.03 -9.58 11.00
CA ALA A 596 6.77 -10.54 12.09
C ALA A 596 7.25 -11.96 11.77
N VAL A 597 7.05 -12.43 10.52
CA VAL A 597 7.54 -13.75 10.09
C VAL A 597 9.07 -13.79 10.07
N LEU A 598 9.72 -12.77 9.48
CA LEU A 598 11.18 -12.67 9.50
C LEU A 598 11.73 -12.65 10.92
N LEU A 599 11.18 -11.81 11.80
CA LEU A 599 11.60 -11.74 13.20
C LEU A 599 11.35 -13.07 13.94
N ALA A 600 10.27 -13.79 13.62
CA ALA A 600 10.02 -15.12 14.16
C ALA A 600 11.08 -16.15 13.70
N GLN A 601 11.48 -16.12 12.42
CA GLN A 601 12.57 -16.94 11.89
C GLN A 601 13.92 -16.60 12.54
N GLN A 602 14.22 -15.31 12.68
CA GLN A 602 15.50 -14.78 13.14
C GLN A 602 15.74 -14.98 14.63
N THR A 603 14.69 -14.85 15.45
CA THR A 603 14.81 -14.83 16.91
C THR A 603 14.24 -16.06 17.60
N ASN A 604 13.37 -16.82 16.90
CA ASN A 604 12.53 -17.86 17.48
C ASN A 604 11.75 -17.39 18.73
N SER A 605 11.40 -16.11 18.78
CA SER A 605 10.69 -15.49 19.90
C SER A 605 9.20 -15.85 19.90
N ASP A 606 8.70 -16.28 21.05
CA ASP A 606 7.27 -16.57 21.26
C ASP A 606 6.37 -15.37 20.95
N ARG A 607 6.86 -14.14 21.12
CA ARG A 607 6.07 -12.92 20.87
C ARG A 607 5.72 -12.80 19.39
N TYR A 608 6.72 -12.88 18.52
CA TYR A 608 6.50 -12.74 17.07
C TYR A 608 5.71 -13.93 16.52
N GLN A 609 5.98 -15.13 17.02
CA GLN A 609 5.17 -16.32 16.68
C GLN A 609 3.70 -16.15 17.08
N GLN A 610 3.41 -15.59 18.26
CA GLN A 610 2.03 -15.32 18.69
C GLN A 610 1.34 -14.27 17.82
N ASP A 611 2.03 -13.22 17.39
CA ASP A 611 1.45 -12.21 16.49
C ASP A 611 1.14 -12.82 15.11
N VAL A 612 2.10 -13.56 14.52
CA VAL A 612 1.90 -14.25 13.24
C VAL A 612 0.75 -15.23 13.33
N GLU A 613 0.66 -15.99 14.42
CA GLU A 613 -0.41 -16.98 14.58
C GLU A 613 -1.75 -16.35 14.87
N GLY A 614 -1.82 -15.26 15.63
CA GLY A 614 -3.04 -14.49 15.80
C GLY A 614 -3.62 -14.05 14.46
N TRP A 615 -2.75 -13.53 13.59
CA TRP A 615 -3.08 -13.20 12.20
C TRP A 615 -3.52 -14.42 11.38
N LEU A 616 -2.69 -15.46 11.26
CA LEU A 616 -3.00 -16.61 10.41
C LEU A 616 -4.22 -17.40 10.90
N ASN A 617 -4.45 -17.49 12.21
CA ASN A 617 -5.67 -18.07 12.76
C ASN A 617 -6.92 -17.29 12.33
N SER A 618 -6.85 -15.96 12.21
CA SER A 618 -7.97 -15.19 11.66
C SER A 618 -8.29 -15.55 10.21
N TRP A 619 -7.26 -15.87 9.41
CA TRP A 619 -7.39 -16.32 8.02
C TRP A 619 -7.83 -17.78 7.88
N VAL A 620 -7.45 -18.64 8.82
CA VAL A 620 -7.94 -20.02 8.90
C VAL A 620 -9.41 -20.06 9.28
N GLU A 621 -9.77 -19.33 10.35
CA GLU A 621 -11.10 -19.40 10.97
C GLU A 621 -12.15 -18.49 10.32
N GLY A 622 -11.73 -17.47 9.54
CA GLY A 622 -12.65 -16.49 8.96
C GLY A 622 -13.22 -15.54 10.02
N ARG A 623 -12.34 -14.90 10.78
CA ARG A 623 -12.71 -13.95 11.86
C ARG A 623 -11.93 -12.64 11.74
N ASN A 624 -12.28 -11.68 12.59
CA ASN A 624 -11.63 -10.38 12.72
C ASN A 624 -11.51 -9.58 11.40
N GLY A 625 -12.46 -9.73 10.49
CA GLY A 625 -12.48 -9.02 9.19
C GLY A 625 -12.27 -9.93 7.99
N VAL A 626 -11.71 -11.14 8.17
CA VAL A 626 -11.62 -12.13 7.10
C VAL A 626 -12.95 -12.83 6.90
N GLN A 627 -13.47 -12.80 5.68
CA GLN A 627 -14.65 -13.57 5.27
C GLN A 627 -14.21 -14.76 4.44
N ILE A 628 -14.82 -15.92 4.65
CA ILE A 628 -14.54 -17.12 3.86
C ILE A 628 -15.76 -17.40 2.98
N THR A 629 -15.56 -17.46 1.66
CA THR A 629 -16.62 -17.83 0.71
C THR A 629 -17.00 -19.30 0.85
N ASP A 630 -18.14 -19.71 0.30
CA ASP A 630 -18.54 -21.13 0.29
C ASP A 630 -17.47 -22.03 -0.39
N GLY A 631 -16.75 -21.48 -1.37
CA GLY A 631 -15.63 -22.11 -2.06
C GLY A 631 -14.30 -22.09 -1.33
N GLY A 632 -14.18 -21.38 -0.20
CA GLY A 632 -12.96 -21.33 0.62
C GLY A 632 -11.99 -20.17 0.33
N LEU A 633 -12.37 -19.18 -0.48
CA LEU A 633 -11.59 -17.96 -0.65
C LEU A 633 -11.61 -17.13 0.63
N ARG A 634 -10.43 -16.73 1.10
CA ARG A 634 -10.28 -15.74 2.18
C ARG A 634 -10.34 -14.36 1.57
N TRP A 635 -11.41 -13.63 1.85
CA TRP A 635 -11.76 -12.36 1.26
C TRP A 635 -11.75 -11.26 2.33
N ILE A 636 -11.02 -10.17 2.06
CA ILE A 636 -10.89 -9.03 2.99
C ILE A 636 -11.22 -7.68 2.35
N SER A 637 -11.22 -7.60 1.02
CA SER A 637 -11.42 -6.36 0.26
C SER A 637 -11.83 -6.67 -1.17
N GLN A 638 -12.63 -5.78 -1.76
CA GLN A 638 -13.06 -5.89 -3.16
C GLN A 638 -11.91 -5.67 -4.15
N TRP A 639 -10.90 -4.88 -3.76
CA TRP A 639 -9.77 -4.53 -4.60
C TRP A 639 -8.68 -5.60 -4.48
N GLY A 640 -8.48 -6.40 -5.52
CA GLY A 640 -7.44 -7.44 -5.50
C GLY A 640 -7.66 -8.47 -4.41
N SER A 641 -8.89 -8.98 -4.26
CA SER A 641 -9.23 -9.99 -3.26
C SER A 641 -8.30 -11.21 -3.37
N LEU A 642 -7.97 -11.63 -4.59
CA LEU A 642 -7.06 -12.76 -4.84
C LEU A 642 -5.60 -12.42 -4.56
N ARG A 643 -5.15 -11.17 -4.73
CA ARG A 643 -3.80 -10.73 -4.34
C ARG A 643 -3.59 -10.89 -2.84
N TYR A 644 -4.55 -10.46 -2.01
CA TYR A 644 -4.43 -10.62 -0.56
C TYR A 644 -4.42 -12.10 -0.16
N ALA A 645 -5.25 -12.92 -0.80
CA ALA A 645 -5.23 -14.36 -0.60
C ALA A 645 -3.90 -15.01 -1.01
N ALA A 646 -3.33 -14.63 -2.15
CA ALA A 646 -2.05 -15.11 -2.65
C ALA A 646 -0.88 -14.71 -1.72
N ASN A 647 -0.86 -13.47 -1.26
CA ASN A 647 0.13 -12.95 -0.31
C ASN A 647 0.10 -13.74 1.00
N THR A 648 -1.08 -13.92 1.58
CA THR A 648 -1.22 -14.72 2.81
C THR A 648 -0.84 -16.18 2.56
N ALA A 649 -1.23 -16.78 1.44
CA ALA A 649 -0.89 -18.16 1.11
C ALA A 649 0.63 -18.37 1.07
N PHE A 650 1.36 -17.48 0.41
CA PHE A 650 2.82 -17.53 0.38
C PHE A 650 3.43 -17.41 1.77
N VAL A 651 3.10 -16.35 2.51
CA VAL A 651 3.75 -16.06 3.80
C VAL A 651 3.34 -17.06 4.90
N ALA A 652 2.10 -17.56 4.88
CA ALA A 652 1.67 -18.66 5.73
C ALA A 652 2.48 -19.94 5.43
N GLY A 653 2.74 -20.20 4.15
CA GLY A 653 3.58 -21.29 3.70
C GLY A 653 5.03 -21.18 4.20
N VAL A 654 5.64 -20.00 4.06
CA VAL A 654 6.98 -19.72 4.59
C VAL A 654 7.04 -19.95 6.10
N TYR A 655 6.11 -19.39 6.85
CA TYR A 655 6.05 -19.59 8.30
C TYR A 655 5.88 -21.06 8.67
N ALA A 656 4.99 -21.77 7.97
CA ALA A 656 4.73 -23.20 8.17
C ALA A 656 5.99 -24.04 7.95
N ASP A 657 6.76 -23.74 6.90
CA ASP A 657 7.91 -24.53 6.50
C ASP A 657 9.17 -24.22 7.34
N THR A 658 9.33 -22.98 7.81
CA THR A 658 10.58 -22.50 8.43
C THR A 658 10.49 -22.28 9.94
N VAL A 659 9.32 -21.96 10.49
CA VAL A 659 9.12 -21.71 11.91
C VAL A 659 8.40 -22.88 12.55
N ARG A 660 7.11 -23.10 12.20
CA ARG A 660 6.32 -24.25 12.65
C ARG A 660 5.00 -24.38 11.90
N ASP A 661 4.46 -25.60 11.90
CA ASP A 661 3.18 -26.04 11.31
C ASP A 661 3.14 -26.46 9.82
N PRO A 662 4.17 -27.16 9.28
CA PRO A 662 4.22 -27.51 7.85
C PRO A 662 3.11 -28.46 7.38
N LYS A 663 2.40 -29.11 8.31
CA LYS A 663 1.31 -30.07 8.03
C LYS A 663 0.01 -29.73 8.77
N GLY A 664 -0.07 -28.58 9.43
CA GLY A 664 -1.29 -28.15 10.08
C GLY A 664 -2.04 -27.13 9.25
N GLU A 665 -2.71 -26.22 9.95
CA GLU A 665 -3.70 -25.33 9.37
C GLU A 665 -3.05 -24.23 8.51
N PHE A 666 -1.81 -23.82 8.81
CA PHE A 666 -1.13 -22.79 8.01
C PHE A 666 -0.58 -23.33 6.69
N GLY A 667 0.01 -24.52 6.71
CA GLY A 667 0.37 -25.24 5.48
C GLY A 667 -0.86 -25.52 4.60
N SER A 668 -1.95 -25.98 5.21
CA SER A 668 -3.22 -26.22 4.51
C SER A 668 -3.86 -24.93 3.97
N LEU A 669 -3.75 -23.81 4.70
CA LEU A 669 -4.18 -22.49 4.23
C LEU A 669 -3.43 -22.11 2.94
N ALA A 670 -2.11 -22.27 2.91
CA ALA A 670 -1.29 -21.99 1.73
C ALA A 670 -1.68 -22.87 0.52
N GLU A 671 -1.87 -24.17 0.75
CA GLU A 671 -2.22 -25.13 -0.29
C GLU A 671 -3.62 -24.88 -0.87
N THR A 672 -4.64 -24.86 0.00
CA THR A 672 -6.03 -24.73 -0.42
C THR A 672 -6.32 -23.38 -1.06
N THR A 673 -5.64 -22.31 -0.61
CA THR A 673 -5.76 -20.99 -1.22
C THR A 673 -5.15 -20.99 -2.60
N THR A 674 -3.93 -21.50 -2.77
CA THR A 674 -3.29 -21.58 -4.10
C THR A 674 -4.12 -22.41 -5.08
N ASP A 675 -4.65 -23.55 -4.65
CA ASP A 675 -5.52 -24.38 -5.48
C ASP A 675 -6.81 -23.64 -5.90
N TYR A 676 -7.40 -22.83 -5.01
CA TYR A 676 -8.55 -21.98 -5.34
C TYR A 676 -8.22 -21.01 -6.48
N LEU A 677 -7.06 -20.33 -6.40
CA LEU A 677 -6.61 -19.38 -7.44
C LEU A 677 -6.45 -20.07 -8.80
N LEU A 678 -5.97 -21.33 -8.79
CA LEU A 678 -5.67 -22.09 -10.01
C LEU A 678 -6.88 -22.78 -10.63
N GLY A 679 -7.97 -22.97 -9.88
CA GLY A 679 -9.24 -23.44 -10.43
C GLY A 679 -10.09 -24.32 -9.52
N ASN A 680 -9.60 -24.68 -8.32
CA ASN A 680 -10.36 -25.48 -7.35
C ASN A 680 -11.33 -24.58 -6.57
N ASN A 681 -12.31 -24.07 -7.29
CA ASN A 681 -13.32 -23.15 -6.78
C ASN A 681 -14.71 -23.49 -7.38
N PRO A 682 -15.81 -22.97 -6.81
CA PRO A 682 -17.16 -23.25 -7.30
C PRO A 682 -17.42 -22.88 -8.77
N ARG A 683 -16.61 -21.99 -9.35
CA ARG A 683 -16.68 -21.65 -10.79
C ARG A 683 -15.96 -22.66 -11.69
N ASN A 684 -15.18 -23.60 -11.14
CA ASN A 684 -14.28 -24.50 -11.88
C ASN A 684 -13.50 -23.74 -12.97
N SER A 685 -12.96 -22.58 -12.59
CA SER A 685 -12.32 -21.64 -13.51
C SER A 685 -11.06 -21.09 -12.86
N SER A 686 -9.95 -21.05 -13.61
CA SER A 686 -8.74 -20.39 -13.13
C SER A 686 -8.94 -18.88 -13.01
N TYR A 687 -8.19 -18.25 -12.11
CA TYR A 687 -8.03 -16.79 -12.06
C TYR A 687 -6.69 -16.32 -12.63
N VAL A 688 -5.86 -17.25 -13.13
CA VAL A 688 -4.57 -16.95 -13.74
C VAL A 688 -4.72 -16.98 -15.26
N VAL A 689 -4.49 -15.84 -15.91
CA VAL A 689 -4.68 -15.67 -17.36
C VAL A 689 -3.84 -16.69 -18.13
N GLY A 690 -4.49 -17.42 -19.04
CA GLY A 690 -3.84 -18.41 -19.90
C GLY A 690 -3.37 -19.69 -19.18
N PHE A 691 -3.79 -19.93 -17.93
CA PHE A 691 -3.52 -21.16 -17.19
C PHE A 691 -4.83 -21.88 -16.80
N GLY A 692 -4.84 -23.21 -16.86
CA GLY A 692 -5.99 -24.01 -16.46
C GLY A 692 -7.23 -23.83 -17.36
N GLU A 693 -8.37 -24.30 -16.88
CA GLU A 693 -9.65 -24.21 -17.60
C GLU A 693 -10.35 -22.87 -17.33
N ASN A 694 -11.03 -22.34 -18.34
CA ASN A 694 -11.86 -21.12 -18.25
C ASN A 694 -11.15 -19.91 -17.61
N SER A 695 -9.85 -19.75 -17.87
CA SER A 695 -9.08 -18.60 -17.39
C SER A 695 -9.62 -17.27 -17.95
N PRO A 696 -9.38 -16.13 -17.28
CA PRO A 696 -9.81 -14.82 -17.77
C PRO A 696 -9.27 -14.51 -19.17
N LEU A 697 -10.09 -13.87 -20.01
CA LEU A 697 -9.77 -13.51 -21.39
C LEU A 697 -9.72 -11.99 -21.61
N GLN A 698 -10.26 -11.21 -20.68
CA GLN A 698 -10.37 -9.76 -20.80
C GLN A 698 -9.75 -9.03 -19.59
N PRO A 699 -8.50 -9.32 -19.18
CA PRO A 699 -7.86 -8.54 -18.12
C PRO A 699 -7.80 -7.05 -18.50
N HIS A 700 -7.94 -6.17 -17.51
CA HIS A 700 -7.77 -4.72 -17.65
C HIS A 700 -6.29 -4.41 -17.87
N HIS A 701 -5.83 -4.55 -19.11
CA HIS A 701 -4.42 -4.36 -19.45
C HIS A 701 -4.26 -3.82 -20.86
N ARG A 702 -3.68 -2.63 -20.99
CA ARG A 702 -3.61 -1.86 -22.24
C ARG A 702 -2.90 -2.61 -23.37
N ALA A 703 -1.69 -3.09 -23.13
CA ALA A 703 -0.90 -3.79 -24.15
C ALA A 703 -1.47 -5.18 -24.50
N SER A 704 -2.13 -5.83 -23.55
CA SER A 704 -2.79 -7.13 -23.80
C SER A 704 -4.04 -6.94 -24.65
N HIS A 705 -4.82 -5.90 -24.36
CA HIS A 705 -6.00 -5.56 -25.14
C HIS A 705 -5.67 -5.33 -26.63
N GLY A 706 -4.60 -4.61 -26.93
CA GLY A 706 -4.17 -4.30 -28.31
C GLY A 706 -4.99 -3.22 -29.02
N GLY A 707 -6.17 -2.87 -28.49
CA GLY A 707 -7.04 -1.81 -29.00
C GLY A 707 -6.89 -0.46 -28.30
N THR A 708 -7.91 0.39 -28.48
CA THR A 708 -8.00 1.77 -27.96
C THR A 708 -9.24 1.96 -27.07
N TRP A 709 -9.54 3.20 -26.68
CA TRP A 709 -10.83 3.51 -26.04
C TRP A 709 -12.06 3.18 -26.90
N GLY A 710 -11.92 3.12 -28.23
CA GLY A 710 -13.04 2.87 -29.15
C GLY A 710 -13.63 1.47 -29.03
N ASP A 711 -12.83 0.49 -28.64
CA ASP A 711 -13.16 -0.92 -28.49
C ASP A 711 -12.89 -1.45 -27.06
N PHE A 712 -12.55 -0.56 -26.13
CA PHE A 712 -12.34 -0.88 -24.71
C PHE A 712 -13.48 -1.69 -24.07
N ASN A 713 -14.73 -1.42 -24.44
CA ASN A 713 -15.91 -2.13 -23.93
C ASN A 713 -16.39 -3.29 -24.85
N SER A 714 -15.60 -3.67 -25.85
CA SER A 714 -15.88 -4.84 -26.68
C SER A 714 -15.84 -6.11 -25.83
N ALA A 715 -16.85 -6.98 -25.97
CA ALA A 715 -16.88 -8.29 -25.32
C ALA A 715 -15.93 -9.32 -25.95
N SER A 716 -15.11 -8.91 -26.90
CA SER A 716 -14.09 -9.78 -27.49
C SER A 716 -12.95 -9.98 -26.50
N PRO A 717 -12.32 -11.19 -26.48
CA PRO A 717 -11.05 -11.38 -25.79
C PRO A 717 -10.03 -10.31 -26.16
N ASN A 718 -9.10 -10.04 -25.25
CA ASN A 718 -7.94 -9.23 -25.55
C ASN A 718 -7.14 -9.85 -26.73
N GLU A 719 -6.51 -9.01 -27.56
CA GLU A 719 -5.75 -9.47 -28.72
C GLU A 719 -4.58 -10.39 -28.35
N ASN A 720 -3.91 -10.06 -27.24
CA ASN A 720 -2.77 -10.80 -26.71
C ASN A 720 -3.11 -11.45 -25.38
N ILE A 721 -2.68 -12.69 -25.17
CA ILE A 721 -2.86 -13.41 -23.91
C ILE A 721 -1.77 -13.00 -22.93
N LEU A 722 -2.16 -12.38 -21.81
CA LEU A 722 -1.24 -11.97 -20.75
C LEU A 722 -0.93 -13.14 -19.80
N TYR A 723 -0.21 -14.15 -20.31
CA TYR A 723 0.06 -15.39 -19.56
C TYR A 723 0.56 -15.13 -18.15
N GLY A 724 -0.05 -15.82 -17.18
CA GLY A 724 0.39 -15.83 -15.78
C GLY A 724 -0.18 -14.72 -14.91
N ALA A 725 -0.82 -13.70 -15.49
CA ALA A 725 -1.37 -12.60 -14.71
C ALA A 725 -2.52 -13.08 -13.79
N LEU A 726 -2.46 -12.73 -12.51
CA LEU A 726 -3.54 -12.93 -11.56
C LEU A 726 -4.50 -11.74 -11.63
N VAL A 727 -5.77 -12.00 -11.92
CA VAL A 727 -6.80 -10.95 -11.89
C VAL A 727 -7.21 -10.61 -10.45
N GLY A 728 -7.83 -9.44 -10.26
CA GLY A 728 -8.28 -8.99 -8.94
C GLY A 728 -9.22 -9.95 -8.21
N GLY A 729 -10.12 -10.58 -8.94
CA GLY A 729 -11.02 -11.64 -8.44
C GLY A 729 -12.37 -11.15 -7.93
N PRO A 730 -13.08 -11.94 -7.11
CA PRO A 730 -14.43 -11.60 -6.67
C PRO A 730 -14.53 -10.26 -5.92
N ASP A 731 -15.50 -9.42 -6.27
CA ASP A 731 -15.70 -8.06 -5.71
C ASP A 731 -16.39 -8.06 -4.32
N LYS A 732 -16.86 -9.22 -3.87
CA LYS A 732 -17.53 -9.44 -2.59
C LYS A 732 -17.28 -10.91 -2.15
N PRO A 733 -17.54 -11.30 -0.89
CA PRO A 733 -17.29 -12.66 -0.39
C PRO A 733 -18.30 -13.68 -0.96
N ASN A 734 -18.25 -13.89 -2.27
CA ASN A 734 -19.09 -14.81 -3.02
C ASN A 734 -18.30 -15.31 -4.24
N ASP A 735 -18.15 -16.62 -4.39
CA ASP A 735 -17.35 -17.24 -5.45
C ASP A 735 -17.80 -16.88 -6.88
N PHE A 736 -19.06 -16.50 -7.06
CA PHE A 736 -19.63 -16.12 -8.35
C PHE A 736 -19.63 -14.61 -8.60
N ALA A 737 -19.08 -13.82 -7.68
CA ALA A 737 -19.00 -12.37 -7.78
C ALA A 737 -17.82 -11.87 -8.63
N TYR A 738 -17.55 -12.59 -9.71
CA TYR A 738 -16.46 -12.31 -10.62
C TYR A 738 -17.02 -12.14 -12.03
N GLU A 739 -16.56 -11.11 -12.72
CA GLU A 739 -16.90 -10.82 -14.11
C GLU A 739 -15.63 -10.68 -14.93
N ASP A 740 -15.51 -11.48 -15.99
CA ASP A 740 -14.41 -11.36 -16.95
C ASP A 740 -14.73 -10.23 -17.95
N SER A 741 -14.52 -9.00 -17.50
CA SER A 741 -14.75 -7.77 -18.27
C SER A 741 -13.58 -6.82 -18.12
N ARG A 742 -12.98 -6.41 -19.26
CA ARG A 742 -11.88 -5.44 -19.30
C ARG A 742 -12.28 -4.08 -18.71
N GLY A 743 -13.55 -3.72 -18.77
CA GLY A 743 -14.07 -2.50 -18.14
C GLY A 743 -14.15 -2.56 -16.62
N ASN A 744 -14.05 -3.75 -16.03
CA ASN A 744 -14.17 -3.97 -14.60
C ASN A 744 -12.77 -4.07 -13.95
N TYR A 745 -12.14 -2.93 -13.70
CA TYR A 745 -10.85 -2.82 -13.01
C TYR A 745 -10.89 -3.27 -11.54
N ILE A 746 -12.04 -3.67 -10.99
CA ILE A 746 -12.10 -4.25 -9.64
C ILE A 746 -11.79 -5.74 -9.74
N THR A 747 -12.54 -6.45 -10.58
CA THR A 747 -12.43 -7.91 -10.71
C THR A 747 -11.35 -8.36 -11.68
N ASN A 748 -11.01 -7.53 -12.67
CA ASN A 748 -10.17 -7.89 -13.82
C ASN A 748 -8.87 -7.08 -13.96
N GLU A 749 -8.54 -6.21 -13.00
CA GLU A 749 -7.18 -5.61 -12.92
C GLU A 749 -6.13 -6.69 -12.68
N VAL A 750 -4.93 -6.44 -13.19
CA VAL A 750 -3.72 -7.24 -13.00
C VAL A 750 -2.60 -6.30 -12.59
N ALA A 751 -1.69 -6.73 -11.70
CA ALA A 751 -0.61 -5.88 -11.23
C ALA A 751 0.62 -6.67 -10.77
N LEU A 752 1.78 -6.02 -10.72
CA LEU A 752 3.03 -6.63 -10.23
C LEU A 752 2.85 -7.23 -8.83
N ASP A 753 2.20 -6.49 -7.94
CA ASP A 753 1.99 -6.92 -6.55
C ASP A 753 0.95 -8.04 -6.43
N TYR A 754 0.04 -8.18 -7.41
CA TYR A 754 -0.93 -9.28 -7.46
C TYR A 754 -0.22 -10.61 -7.72
N ASN A 755 0.80 -10.60 -8.57
CA ASN A 755 1.59 -11.79 -8.89
C ASN A 755 2.71 -12.07 -7.88
N ALA A 756 3.09 -11.10 -7.03
CA ALA A 756 4.23 -11.21 -6.13
C ALA A 756 4.09 -12.39 -5.14
N GLY A 757 3.02 -12.37 -4.32
CA GLY A 757 2.70 -13.48 -3.42
C GLY A 757 2.33 -14.77 -4.17
N LEU A 758 1.62 -14.67 -5.29
CA LEU A 758 1.28 -15.85 -6.11
C LEU A 758 2.53 -16.62 -6.53
N THR A 759 3.56 -15.91 -7.02
CA THR A 759 4.79 -16.53 -7.54
C THR A 759 5.53 -17.29 -6.44
N GLY A 760 5.69 -16.68 -5.25
CA GLY A 760 6.27 -17.36 -4.09
C GLY A 760 5.45 -18.58 -3.65
N SER A 761 4.12 -18.46 -3.63
CA SER A 761 3.23 -19.57 -3.28
C SER A 761 3.34 -20.73 -4.28
N LEU A 762 3.39 -20.44 -5.59
CA LEU A 762 3.57 -21.45 -6.64
C LEU A 762 4.92 -22.18 -6.51
N ALA A 763 5.99 -21.48 -6.15
CA ALA A 763 7.29 -22.09 -5.89
C ALA A 763 7.24 -23.04 -4.70
N ARG A 764 6.55 -22.67 -3.61
CA ARG A 764 6.27 -23.57 -2.50
C ARG A 764 5.50 -24.81 -2.98
N MET A 765 4.41 -24.63 -3.72
CA MET A 765 3.61 -25.75 -4.22
C MET A 765 4.42 -26.68 -5.12
N ALA A 766 5.29 -26.14 -5.98
CA ALA A 766 6.20 -26.93 -6.79
C ALA A 766 7.24 -27.69 -5.94
N SER A 767 7.74 -27.09 -4.86
CA SER A 767 8.63 -27.75 -3.89
C SER A 767 7.97 -28.95 -3.22
N VAL A 768 6.69 -28.82 -2.81
CA VAL A 768 5.95 -29.84 -2.08
C VAL A 768 5.38 -30.93 -3.00
N PHE A 769 4.75 -30.53 -4.10
CA PHE A 769 3.95 -31.42 -4.95
C PHE A 769 4.59 -31.74 -6.29
N GLY A 770 5.66 -31.05 -6.67
CA GLY A 770 6.27 -31.16 -7.97
C GLY A 770 5.50 -30.45 -9.08
N GLY A 771 5.69 -30.94 -10.30
CA GLY A 771 5.17 -30.32 -11.51
C GLY A 771 6.19 -30.38 -12.64
N THR A 772 5.75 -30.07 -13.85
CA THR A 772 6.65 -29.99 -15.00
C THR A 772 6.28 -28.75 -15.80
N PRO A 773 7.19 -27.77 -15.95
CA PRO A 773 6.92 -26.60 -16.78
C PRO A 773 6.76 -27.03 -18.24
N LEU A 774 6.19 -26.15 -19.06
CA LEU A 774 6.13 -26.38 -20.50
C LEU A 774 7.55 -26.43 -21.06
N SER A 775 7.80 -27.38 -21.95
CA SER A 775 9.04 -27.44 -22.72
C SER A 775 9.16 -26.22 -23.64
N THR A 776 10.36 -25.91 -24.13
CA THR A 776 10.57 -24.84 -25.12
C THR A 776 9.67 -24.99 -26.36
N THR A 777 9.38 -26.22 -26.79
CA THR A 777 8.48 -26.46 -27.93
C THR A 777 7.03 -26.13 -27.59
N GLU A 778 6.59 -26.42 -26.37
CA GLU A 778 5.24 -26.09 -25.90
C GLU A 778 5.09 -24.59 -25.63
N LEU A 779 6.12 -23.93 -25.09
CA LEU A 779 6.18 -22.46 -24.96
C LEU A 779 6.08 -21.78 -26.31
N ASN A 780 6.87 -22.22 -27.31
CA ASN A 780 6.81 -21.69 -28.68
C ASN A 780 5.49 -22.00 -29.41
N ALA A 781 4.65 -22.88 -28.85
CA ALA A 781 3.31 -23.14 -29.36
C ALA A 781 2.25 -22.23 -28.73
N LEU A 782 2.58 -21.49 -27.65
CA LEU A 782 1.69 -20.48 -27.07
C LEU A 782 1.64 -19.25 -27.99
N PRO A 783 0.43 -18.78 -28.36
CA PRO A 783 0.28 -17.54 -29.12
C PRO A 783 0.98 -16.35 -28.48
N GLY A 784 1.84 -15.65 -29.24
CA GLY A 784 2.52 -14.44 -28.79
C GLY A 784 3.74 -14.70 -27.89
N VAL A 785 4.23 -15.94 -27.81
CA VAL A 785 5.45 -16.31 -27.07
C VAL A 785 6.47 -16.93 -28.02
N ALA A 786 7.69 -16.42 -28.01
CA ALA A 786 8.82 -16.93 -28.79
C ALA A 786 10.10 -17.01 -27.96
N VAL A 787 10.51 -18.23 -27.64
CA VAL A 787 11.80 -18.53 -27.01
C VAL A 787 12.87 -18.67 -28.09
N VAL A 788 13.77 -17.69 -28.15
CA VAL A 788 14.91 -17.69 -29.06
C VAL A 788 16.04 -18.51 -28.44
N ASN A 789 16.47 -19.58 -29.09
CA ASN A 789 17.72 -20.25 -28.71
C ASN A 789 18.90 -19.38 -29.17
N ILE A 790 19.45 -18.55 -28.28
CA ILE A 790 20.70 -17.85 -28.55
C ILE A 790 21.83 -18.89 -28.50
N ILE A 791 22.43 -19.18 -29.67
CA ILE A 791 23.53 -20.15 -29.84
C ILE A 791 24.88 -19.53 -29.48
#